data_AF-A0A2W6D8Q9-F1
#
_entry.id   AF-A0A2W6D8Q9-F1
#
_cell.length_a   1.000
_cell.length_b   1.000
_cell.length_c   1.000
_cell.angle_alpha   90.00
_cell.angle_beta   90.00
_cell.angle_gamma   90.00
#
_symmetry.space_group_name_H-M   'P 1'
#
loop_
_entity.id
_entity.type
_entity.pdbx_description
1 polymer ?
#
loop_
_entity_poly.entity_id
_entity_poly.type
_entity_poly.pdbx_seq_one_letter_code
_entity_poly.pdbx_strand_id
1 'polypeptide(L)'
;MTEQPFGPFCVDPGQISELGVDFADFVNELLRIEAAAAGLDGGQLTTTRLVNVGDGGVDAGFHRSVATTHIPKGDSAWQFKSGDLEPAKCRAELRGGSEALDVLRGGGSYRLVLGKDLTAAKVRRRRKALEVEAEALGIEVRTGMFEVLNASDLAAWAGEHPALAVSPLLRGIGNVAQPFWAWSAQYEATGTWVDTLSRSAMIDEIRKFVVGSDPHDLHVHGVSGVGKTRTVLEAIRGQDFESLVAYLYAADVLPPTLIHHLQTQARHTILVVDECDAKSHEILARQLRTASAVKLITIGEVTGYRGLATTVTVGPLEEDAVRQAAHNSQPGLQPEHARFVVDASAGNMRLAQLLAQQIVQQPDITVNKLIDRNIISTYVSHALPTGKDFLACCALALLPSFGYDDEPSAELTVLADAVELTTGDLRAAARTLADAGLLSQQGRYRSVAPHPLAIYLATRAWEDFHGTIVTTLIPRVDESVAERLFRRAADCGEHPVTKRAAERLLAPGGPYEHIDVWNTGGEGTLLQHLAALAPAAVLRRIETALAAMPDHDLRERSRTRHSVRWALERLAWRTATFHRAADALLCIAAVTPDLGSTRDATARSWTDLFGTMLPTTATPPAERMEYLREVAASTDRGHRLLAVTAAGQVLTPYEQTLVSAEVQGGVLVEHRGTPATWEDVFTYREAAIDLLGALARDTDPEVAGLAVAKLVGAIHPLLAEQRLRDHLAGVIENLPESGLSAARTKITHLTGLFERVDDDTSARALEVFLARLPTPTPAQTLEFLADAQPWDLADGELQQRLSEAAEALPVEERVSQLLSVLERRPVAAQEIGRTLAGLVPNDDGVQRRLVVLAVTNTAALVGYLSARVEDGSGDAFDQLLDSEMSGALDDLDCLRVSVFGPKTDAVWARVSALIPRLSPADGARGMLGWLIDIDIHQLRDLLAGWVPRIQSHDDYNAVIEFVSLSVHGRPPWIDPVDPLIADLVALRSQFGQLATMGEWEWRQLARRQLAVRPVELLVTFLDVTEAGGYNAFIEPEGPELLKEAVTAAGPAGWQEMMTRVHTGSWQVRTVAGPWLGNAADVNTVCDWVNGNIERARAVAAVTAPGGEQLHPVARFLITDFGADEQVSRSLRNALISRWGWGSEAARYTQLIRQVEAWGTTESEPDMVKAWIRATVEWLQTAHHAVLEHEVEPDQ
;
A
#
# COMPACT_ATOMS: atom_id res chain seq x y z
N MET A 1 -75.40 6.28 11.32
CA MET A 1 -74.46 7.26 11.89
C MET A 1 -73.10 6.91 11.32
N THR A 2 -72.65 7.64 10.32
CA THR A 2 -71.36 7.44 9.66
C THR A 2 -70.30 8.17 10.48
N GLU A 3 -69.52 7.40 11.25
CA GLU A 3 -68.30 7.85 11.90
C GLU A 3 -67.37 8.45 10.83
N GLN A 4 -67.01 9.72 10.97
CA GLN A 4 -65.91 10.29 10.21
C GLN A 4 -64.62 9.63 10.69
N PRO A 5 -63.81 9.02 9.81
CA PRO A 5 -62.56 8.43 10.24
C PRO A 5 -61.59 9.57 10.57
N PHE A 6 -61.01 9.50 11.77
CA PHE A 6 -59.87 10.31 12.17
C PHE A 6 -58.73 10.17 11.13
N GLY A 7 -57.93 11.23 10.91
CA GLY A 7 -56.83 11.21 9.94
C GLY A 7 -55.76 10.14 10.25
N PRO A 8 -54.86 9.81 9.30
CA PRO A 8 -53.93 8.67 9.41
C PRO A 8 -52.87 8.77 10.52
N PHE A 9 -52.78 9.89 11.23
CA PHE A 9 -51.84 10.10 12.34
C PHE A 9 -52.55 10.51 13.64
N CYS A 10 -53.85 10.24 13.76
CA CYS A 10 -54.56 10.52 15.01
C CYS A 10 -54.18 9.50 16.08
N VAL A 11 -53.82 10.00 17.25
CA VAL A 11 -53.55 9.20 18.45
C VAL A 11 -54.77 9.24 19.36
N ASP A 12 -55.21 8.08 19.85
CA ASP A 12 -56.32 7.96 20.79
C ASP A 12 -55.82 8.17 22.24
N PRO A 13 -56.46 9.01 23.08
CA PRO A 13 -56.07 9.20 24.49
C PRO A 13 -56.05 7.90 25.32
N GLY A 14 -56.84 6.90 24.94
CA GLY A 14 -56.82 5.56 25.49
C GLY A 14 -55.50 4.82 25.23
N GLN A 15 -54.88 5.01 24.05
CA GLN A 15 -53.56 4.43 23.75
C GLN A 15 -52.49 4.94 24.73
N ILE A 16 -52.55 6.22 25.08
CA ILE A 16 -51.62 6.84 26.05
C ILE A 16 -51.86 6.31 27.47
N SER A 17 -53.13 6.11 27.83
CA SER A 17 -53.51 5.56 29.14
C SER A 17 -53.07 4.10 29.34
N GLU A 18 -52.79 3.37 28.25
CA GLU A 18 -52.37 1.96 28.25
C GLU A 18 -50.84 1.77 28.26
N LEU A 19 -50.03 2.82 28.08
CA LEU A 19 -48.56 2.73 27.96
C LEU A 19 -47.87 2.15 29.21
N GLY A 20 -48.47 2.29 30.39
CA GLY A 20 -47.96 1.66 31.62
C GLY A 20 -46.52 2.06 31.95
N VAL A 21 -45.58 1.10 31.80
CA VAL A 21 -44.14 1.29 32.06
C VAL A 21 -43.43 2.13 31.00
N ASP A 22 -43.94 2.14 29.76
CA ASP A 22 -43.34 2.84 28.62
C ASP A 22 -43.76 4.33 28.56
N PHE A 23 -44.57 4.80 29.52
CA PHE A 23 -45.11 6.16 29.54
C PHE A 23 -44.02 7.24 29.63
N ALA A 24 -43.01 7.03 30.47
CA ALA A 24 -41.93 8.00 30.62
C ALA A 24 -41.07 8.10 29.35
N ASP A 25 -40.79 6.98 28.69
CA ASP A 25 -40.06 6.95 27.42
C ASP A 25 -40.84 7.65 26.30
N PHE A 26 -42.17 7.45 26.24
CA PHE A 26 -43.04 8.16 25.30
C PHE A 26 -43.00 9.69 25.49
N VAL A 27 -43.11 10.18 26.72
CA VAL A 27 -43.08 11.62 26.99
C VAL A 27 -41.68 12.20 26.71
N ASN A 28 -40.62 11.47 27.04
CA ASN A 28 -39.25 11.87 26.68
C ASN A 28 -39.07 12.01 25.17
N GLU A 29 -39.61 11.08 24.39
CA GLU A 29 -39.53 11.14 22.93
C GLU A 29 -40.34 12.30 22.35
N LEU A 30 -41.52 12.57 22.89
CA LEU A 30 -42.35 13.73 22.54
C LEU A 30 -41.61 15.07 22.77
N LEU A 31 -40.89 15.18 23.90
CA LEU A 31 -40.07 16.36 24.21
C LEU A 31 -38.88 16.51 23.24
N ARG A 32 -38.24 15.40 22.86
CA ARG A 32 -37.15 15.42 21.85
C ARG A 32 -37.63 15.86 20.48
N ILE A 33 -38.76 15.31 20.02
CA ILE A 33 -39.36 15.65 18.73
C ILE A 33 -39.73 17.13 18.68
N GLU A 34 -40.36 17.65 19.73
CA GLU A 34 -40.74 19.07 19.81
C GLU A 34 -39.50 19.98 19.81
N ALA A 35 -38.44 19.59 20.53
CA ALA A 35 -37.18 20.32 20.52
C ALA A 35 -36.53 20.32 19.13
N ALA A 36 -36.48 19.16 18.47
CA ALA A 36 -35.94 19.02 17.12
C ALA A 36 -36.76 19.82 16.07
N ALA A 37 -38.09 19.75 16.13
CA ALA A 37 -38.98 20.51 15.24
C ALA A 37 -38.82 22.02 15.40
N ALA A 38 -38.48 22.49 16.61
CA ALA A 38 -38.23 23.88 16.92
C ALA A 38 -36.76 24.33 16.69
N GLY A 39 -35.87 23.42 16.29
CA GLY A 39 -34.45 23.70 16.10
C GLY A 39 -33.71 24.05 17.41
N LEU A 40 -34.16 23.50 18.55
CA LEU A 40 -33.50 23.65 19.84
C LEU A 40 -32.34 22.66 19.95
N ASP A 41 -31.20 23.12 20.47
CA ASP A 41 -30.01 22.29 20.71
C ASP A 41 -30.35 21.18 21.74
N GLY A 42 -30.07 19.92 21.40
CA GLY A 42 -30.33 18.75 22.25
C GLY A 42 -29.68 18.83 23.63
N GLY A 43 -28.60 19.59 23.79
CA GLY A 43 -27.95 19.86 25.09
C GLY A 43 -28.82 20.66 26.08
N GLN A 44 -29.96 21.20 25.63
CA GLN A 44 -30.90 21.93 26.48
C GLN A 44 -31.89 21.03 27.21
N LEU A 45 -32.02 19.74 26.85
CA LEU A 45 -32.93 18.77 27.47
C LEU A 45 -32.15 17.75 28.33
N THR A 46 -32.41 17.72 29.64
CA THR A 46 -31.95 16.67 30.56
C THR A 46 -33.08 15.66 30.77
N THR A 47 -32.80 14.36 30.63
CA THR A 47 -33.76 13.27 30.92
C THR A 47 -33.12 12.25 31.84
N THR A 48 -33.83 11.83 32.89
CA THR A 48 -33.30 10.87 33.86
C THR A 48 -33.87 9.48 33.58
N ARG A 49 -32.99 8.48 33.37
CA ARG A 49 -33.37 7.08 33.06
C ARG A 49 -33.20 6.10 34.24
N LEU A 50 -32.86 6.57 35.44
CA LEU A 50 -32.53 5.72 36.59
C LEU A 50 -33.73 5.52 37.53
N VAL A 51 -34.41 4.38 37.40
CA VAL A 51 -35.60 4.00 38.20
C VAL A 51 -35.29 3.76 39.70
N ASN A 52 -34.02 3.75 40.13
CA ASN A 52 -33.60 3.33 41.48
C ASN A 52 -32.70 4.33 42.25
N VAL A 53 -32.66 5.61 41.87
CA VAL A 53 -32.01 6.68 42.66
C VAL A 53 -33.06 7.73 42.98
N GLY A 54 -33.05 8.30 44.19
CA GLY A 54 -34.06 9.27 44.62
C GLY A 54 -33.96 10.56 43.82
N ASP A 55 -34.72 10.66 42.73
CA ASP A 55 -34.79 11.83 41.86
C ASP A 55 -35.42 13.01 42.61
N GLY A 56 -34.78 14.18 42.48
CA GLY A 56 -35.18 15.45 43.11
C GLY A 56 -36.49 16.05 42.61
N GLY A 57 -37.45 15.21 42.20
CA GLY A 57 -38.79 15.58 41.72
C GLY A 57 -38.81 16.17 40.30
N VAL A 58 -37.88 15.76 39.44
CA VAL A 58 -37.78 16.14 38.02
C VAL A 58 -37.41 14.90 37.21
N ASP A 59 -38.28 14.48 36.28
CA ASP A 59 -38.02 13.37 35.36
C ASP A 59 -37.38 13.86 34.04
N ALA A 60 -37.66 15.12 33.66
CA ALA A 60 -36.97 15.81 32.57
C ALA A 60 -36.87 17.33 32.82
N GLY A 61 -35.83 17.97 32.32
CA GLY A 61 -35.58 19.41 32.48
C GLY A 61 -35.19 20.07 31.16
N PHE A 62 -35.63 21.30 30.95
CA PHE A 62 -35.11 22.16 29.89
C PHE A 62 -34.36 23.35 30.47
N HIS A 63 -33.24 23.74 29.85
CA HIS A 63 -32.48 24.93 30.19
C HIS A 63 -32.46 25.94 29.03
N ARG A 64 -32.82 27.20 29.31
CA ARG A 64 -32.80 28.33 28.35
C ARG A 64 -33.58 28.09 27.04
N SER A 65 -34.65 27.31 27.07
CA SER A 65 -35.44 26.99 25.88
C SER A 65 -36.13 28.22 25.28
N VAL A 66 -36.33 28.20 23.96
CA VAL A 66 -37.25 29.10 23.26
C VAL A 66 -38.68 28.58 23.46
N ALA A 67 -39.66 29.48 23.57
CA ALA A 67 -41.06 29.04 23.67
C ALA A 67 -41.51 28.35 22.37
N THR A 68 -42.02 27.12 22.51
CA THR A 68 -42.79 26.41 21.47
C THR A 68 -44.27 26.38 21.87
N THR A 69 -45.09 25.65 21.12
CA THR A 69 -46.51 25.43 21.47
C THR A 69 -46.65 24.73 22.82
N HIS A 70 -45.76 23.78 23.14
CA HIS A 70 -45.83 22.94 24.34
C HIS A 70 -44.68 23.18 25.34
N ILE A 71 -43.52 23.65 24.88
CA ILE A 71 -42.34 23.94 25.71
C ILE A 71 -42.33 25.42 26.10
N PRO A 72 -42.30 25.78 27.39
CA PRO A 72 -42.25 27.18 27.83
C PRO A 72 -40.87 27.82 27.57
N LYS A 73 -40.82 29.15 27.54
CA LYS A 73 -39.55 29.91 27.43
C LYS A 73 -38.78 29.88 28.75
N GLY A 74 -37.46 29.64 28.67
CA GLY A 74 -36.55 29.60 29.82
C GLY A 74 -36.56 28.24 30.53
N ASP A 75 -35.97 28.17 31.72
CA ASP A 75 -35.79 26.87 32.40
C ASP A 75 -37.14 26.24 32.77
N SER A 76 -37.28 24.92 32.57
CA SER A 76 -38.50 24.21 32.98
C SER A 76 -38.23 22.81 33.52
N ALA A 77 -38.99 22.43 34.54
CA ALA A 77 -38.93 21.13 35.19
C ALA A 77 -40.21 20.33 34.87
N TRP A 78 -40.04 19.08 34.49
CA TRP A 78 -41.10 18.18 34.05
C TRP A 78 -41.15 16.95 34.95
N GLN A 79 -42.35 16.61 35.41
CA GLN A 79 -42.61 15.41 36.20
C GLN A 79 -43.69 14.57 35.51
N PHE A 80 -43.41 13.30 35.31
CA PHE A 80 -44.25 12.30 34.66
C PHE A 80 -44.91 11.39 35.69
N LYS A 81 -46.20 11.11 35.52
CA LYS A 81 -46.90 10.03 36.21
C LYS A 81 -47.78 9.29 35.22
N SER A 82 -47.57 7.99 35.04
CA SER A 82 -48.36 7.16 34.12
C SER A 82 -49.84 7.06 34.47
N GLY A 83 -50.22 7.36 35.73
CA GLY A 83 -51.61 7.33 36.22
C GLY A 83 -52.17 8.69 36.63
N ASP A 84 -53.27 8.67 37.40
CA ASP A 84 -53.82 9.88 38.01
C ASP A 84 -53.01 10.32 39.23
N LEU A 85 -52.87 11.63 39.43
CA LEU A 85 -52.36 12.22 40.66
C LEU A 85 -53.41 13.16 41.26
N GLU A 86 -53.95 12.81 42.43
CA GLU A 86 -54.95 13.65 43.10
C GLU A 86 -54.33 14.95 43.66
N PRO A 87 -55.10 16.04 43.81
CA PRO A 87 -54.57 17.34 44.24
C PRO A 87 -53.72 17.33 45.52
N ALA A 88 -54.06 16.51 46.52
CA ALA A 88 -53.27 16.39 47.74
C ALA A 88 -51.89 15.75 47.50
N LYS A 89 -51.83 14.77 46.58
CA LYS A 89 -50.58 14.13 46.16
C LYS A 89 -49.75 15.05 45.26
N CYS A 90 -50.37 15.86 44.39
CA CYS A 90 -49.67 16.89 43.62
C CYS A 90 -48.88 17.86 44.52
N ARG A 91 -49.47 18.25 45.67
CA ARG A 91 -48.79 19.10 46.66
C ARG A 91 -47.61 18.40 47.31
N ALA A 92 -47.79 17.14 47.70
CA ALA A 92 -46.72 16.34 48.30
C ALA A 92 -45.56 16.14 47.31
N GLU A 93 -45.87 15.90 46.04
CA GLU A 93 -44.88 15.75 44.96
C GLU A 93 -44.02 17.00 44.80
N LEU A 94 -44.65 18.17 44.63
CA LEU A 94 -43.93 19.44 44.47
C LEU A 94 -43.10 19.79 45.72
N ARG A 95 -43.62 19.47 46.93
CA ARG A 95 -42.90 19.70 48.19
C ARG A 95 -41.67 18.80 48.35
N GLY A 96 -41.71 17.59 47.78
CA GLY A 96 -40.61 16.62 47.81
C GLY A 96 -39.53 16.83 46.75
N GLY A 97 -39.81 17.61 45.70
CA GLY A 97 -38.90 17.82 44.58
C GLY A 97 -37.94 18.99 44.77
N SER A 98 -36.75 18.75 45.32
CA SER A 98 -35.74 19.80 45.55
C SER A 98 -35.31 20.51 44.26
N GLU A 99 -35.15 19.78 43.16
CA GLU A 99 -34.66 20.32 41.88
C GLU A 99 -35.76 21.11 41.16
N ALA A 100 -37.00 20.63 41.19
CA ALA A 100 -38.15 21.37 40.69
C ALA A 100 -38.33 22.72 41.41
N LEU A 101 -38.10 22.75 42.72
CA LEU A 101 -38.17 23.98 43.52
C LEU A 101 -37.04 24.97 43.17
N ASP A 102 -35.85 24.47 42.84
CA ASP A 102 -34.72 25.33 42.44
C ASP A 102 -34.97 25.97 41.06
N VAL A 103 -35.51 25.22 40.09
CA VAL A 103 -35.95 25.78 38.80
C VAL A 103 -37.02 26.85 38.99
N LEU A 104 -38.01 26.59 39.85
CA LEU A 104 -39.08 27.55 40.14
C LEU A 104 -38.58 28.82 40.86
N ARG A 105 -37.62 28.69 41.78
CA ARG A 105 -36.95 29.83 42.45
C ARG A 105 -36.08 30.64 41.51
N GLY A 106 -35.41 29.98 40.56
CA GLY A 106 -34.70 30.60 39.44
C GLY A 106 -35.63 31.31 38.44
N GLY A 107 -36.94 31.11 38.60
CA GLY A 107 -37.99 31.77 37.84
C GLY A 107 -38.44 31.03 36.58
N GLY A 108 -38.12 29.75 36.48
CA GLY A 108 -38.57 28.82 35.47
C GLY A 108 -40.00 28.31 35.68
N SER A 109 -40.39 27.32 34.88
CA SER A 109 -41.74 26.73 34.85
C SER A 109 -41.77 25.27 35.31
N TYR A 110 -42.89 24.80 35.83
CA TYR A 110 -43.12 23.40 36.21
C TYR A 110 -44.28 22.79 35.42
N ARG A 111 -44.05 21.58 34.89
CA ARG A 111 -44.97 20.82 34.05
C ARG A 111 -45.24 19.45 34.68
N LEU A 112 -46.49 19.18 35.03
CA LEU A 112 -46.93 17.87 35.51
C LEU A 112 -47.65 17.12 34.40
N VAL A 113 -47.09 15.99 33.97
CA VAL A 113 -47.59 15.18 32.86
C VAL A 113 -48.24 13.92 33.41
N LEU A 114 -49.51 13.70 33.09
CA LEU A 114 -50.34 12.60 33.60
C LEU A 114 -50.79 11.70 32.46
N GLY A 115 -50.52 10.39 32.56
CA GLY A 115 -50.92 9.39 31.58
C GLY A 115 -52.41 9.03 31.59
N LYS A 116 -53.20 9.61 32.50
CA LYS A 116 -54.65 9.41 32.56
C LYS A 116 -55.40 10.58 31.95
N ASP A 117 -56.47 10.29 31.21
CA ASP A 117 -57.36 11.33 30.72
C ASP A 117 -58.22 11.95 31.85
N LEU A 118 -58.33 13.29 31.84
CA LEU A 118 -58.95 14.07 32.91
C LEU A 118 -59.82 15.19 32.35
N THR A 119 -61.00 15.42 32.95
CA THR A 119 -61.83 16.56 32.56
C THR A 119 -61.17 17.91 32.88
N ALA A 120 -61.46 18.95 32.10
CA ALA A 120 -60.89 20.29 32.29
C ALA A 120 -61.07 20.84 33.73
N ALA A 121 -62.17 20.51 34.41
CA ALA A 121 -62.40 20.89 35.80
C ALA A 121 -61.48 20.17 36.81
N LYS A 122 -61.02 18.96 36.48
CA LYS A 122 -60.06 18.17 37.28
C LYS A 122 -58.62 18.65 37.07
N VAL A 123 -58.26 19.02 35.84
CA VAL A 123 -56.97 19.63 35.49
C VAL A 123 -56.79 20.97 36.22
N ARG A 124 -57.80 21.87 36.16
CA ARG A 124 -57.77 23.16 36.88
C ARG A 124 -57.58 23.01 38.39
N ARG A 125 -58.21 22.01 39.02
CA ARG A 125 -58.05 21.74 40.45
C ARG A 125 -56.64 21.32 40.84
N ARG A 126 -55.95 20.55 40.00
CA ARG A 126 -54.55 20.12 40.22
C ARG A 126 -53.59 21.29 40.04
N ARG A 127 -53.75 22.07 38.97
CA ARG A 127 -52.99 23.32 38.77
C ARG A 127 -53.12 24.26 39.97
N LYS A 128 -54.35 24.52 40.43
CA LYS A 128 -54.59 25.37 41.61
C LYS A 128 -53.97 24.80 42.89
N ALA A 129 -53.91 23.47 43.02
CA ALA A 129 -53.27 22.84 44.16
C ALA A 129 -51.75 23.03 44.16
N LEU A 130 -51.10 23.01 43.00
CA LEU A 130 -49.66 23.31 42.83
C LEU A 130 -49.37 24.79 43.12
N GLU A 131 -50.19 25.72 42.62
CA GLU A 131 -50.05 27.15 42.89
C GLU A 131 -50.12 27.46 44.39
N VAL A 132 -51.13 26.93 45.09
CA VAL A 132 -51.31 27.14 46.54
C VAL A 132 -50.14 26.58 47.34
N GLU A 133 -49.54 25.47 46.89
CA GLU A 133 -48.38 24.88 47.56
C GLU A 133 -47.10 25.70 47.30
N ALA A 134 -46.91 26.21 46.08
CA ALA A 134 -45.80 27.10 45.75
C ALA A 134 -45.85 28.41 46.56
N GLU A 135 -47.04 29.00 46.71
CA GLU A 135 -47.27 30.17 47.60
C GLU A 135 -46.91 29.83 49.06
N ALA A 136 -47.30 28.66 49.55
CA ALA A 136 -46.98 28.21 50.91
C ALA A 136 -45.47 27.97 51.13
N LEU A 137 -44.74 27.65 50.06
CA LEU A 137 -43.27 27.47 50.05
C LEU A 137 -42.50 28.78 49.80
N GLY A 138 -43.20 29.92 49.69
CA GLY A 138 -42.59 31.25 49.51
C GLY A 138 -42.16 31.57 48.08
N ILE A 139 -42.67 30.86 47.08
CA ILE A 139 -42.38 31.09 45.65
C ILE A 139 -43.46 32.01 45.06
N GLU A 140 -43.05 33.09 44.40
CA GLU A 140 -43.97 34.01 43.71
C GLU A 140 -44.57 33.33 42.46
N VAL A 141 -45.88 33.08 42.48
CA VAL A 141 -46.59 32.42 41.38
C VAL A 141 -46.88 33.39 40.25
N ARG A 142 -46.32 33.10 39.07
CA ARG A 142 -46.57 33.85 37.82
C ARG A 142 -47.52 33.09 36.90
N THR A 143 -48.25 33.83 36.06
CA THR A 143 -49.11 33.24 35.03
C THR A 143 -48.28 32.39 34.07
N GLY A 144 -48.68 31.13 33.84
CA GLY A 144 -47.97 30.19 32.97
C GLY A 144 -46.88 29.35 33.66
N MET A 145 -46.56 29.64 34.93
CA MET A 145 -45.54 28.93 35.71
C MET A 145 -45.87 27.46 35.97
N PHE A 146 -47.16 27.11 36.11
CA PHE A 146 -47.61 25.74 36.33
C PHE A 146 -48.58 25.27 35.25
N GLU A 147 -48.33 24.10 34.68
CA GLU A 147 -49.24 23.45 33.74
C GLU A 147 -49.33 21.95 34.00
N VAL A 148 -50.51 21.40 33.72
CA VAL A 148 -50.82 19.98 33.91
C VAL A 148 -51.32 19.45 32.58
N LEU A 149 -50.58 18.51 31.99
CA LEU A 149 -50.91 17.86 30.73
C LEU A 149 -51.52 16.48 31.04
N ASN A 150 -52.65 16.15 30.43
CA ASN A 150 -53.30 14.85 30.56
C ASN A 150 -53.13 13.98 29.30
N ALA A 151 -53.68 12.77 29.30
CA ALA A 151 -53.59 11.88 28.14
C ALA A 151 -54.22 12.45 26.85
N SER A 152 -55.29 13.26 26.93
CA SER A 152 -55.86 13.93 25.75
C SER A 152 -54.93 15.01 25.19
N ASP A 153 -54.28 15.78 26.06
CA ASP A 153 -53.30 16.81 25.68
C ASP A 153 -52.09 16.15 25.00
N LEU A 154 -51.60 15.04 25.57
CA LEU A 154 -50.51 14.26 25.01
C LEU A 154 -50.88 13.57 23.69
N ALA A 155 -52.12 13.12 23.52
CA ALA A 155 -52.59 12.49 22.28
C ALA A 155 -52.72 13.52 21.16
N ALA A 156 -53.24 14.71 21.49
CA ALA A 156 -53.25 15.83 20.57
C ALA A 156 -51.82 16.21 20.16
N TRP A 157 -50.92 16.37 21.14
CA TRP A 157 -49.51 16.69 20.92
C TRP A 157 -48.78 15.60 20.12
N ALA A 158 -49.03 14.31 20.35
CA ALA A 158 -48.41 13.25 19.56
C ALA A 158 -48.95 13.19 18.13
N GLY A 159 -50.24 13.50 17.92
CA GLY A 159 -50.81 13.71 16.58
C GLY A 159 -50.15 14.87 15.82
N GLU A 160 -49.56 15.80 16.56
CA GLU A 160 -48.39 16.66 16.27
C GLU A 160 -47.47 16.25 15.13
N HIS A 161 -47.04 14.99 15.27
CA HIS A 161 -45.70 14.54 14.96
C HIS A 161 -45.80 13.16 14.31
N PRO A 162 -45.86 13.10 12.96
CA PRO A 162 -46.13 11.88 12.22
C PRO A 162 -45.21 10.70 12.55
N ALA A 163 -43.92 10.95 12.83
CA ALA A 163 -42.95 9.94 13.23
C ALA A 163 -43.33 9.23 14.55
N LEU A 164 -43.95 9.94 15.50
CA LEU A 164 -44.44 9.36 16.75
C LEU A 164 -45.81 8.70 16.59
N ALA A 165 -46.68 9.28 15.75
CA ALA A 165 -48.01 8.74 15.48
C ALA A 165 -47.98 7.37 14.75
N VAL A 166 -46.92 7.07 14.00
CA VAL A 166 -46.67 5.74 13.41
C VAL A 166 -45.86 4.81 14.30
N SER A 167 -45.44 5.27 15.49
CA SER A 167 -44.60 4.49 16.38
C SER A 167 -45.34 3.26 16.93
N PRO A 168 -44.67 2.08 16.97
CA PRO A 168 -45.14 0.89 17.68
C PRO A 168 -45.51 1.15 19.15
N LEU A 169 -44.89 2.14 19.81
CA LEU A 169 -45.17 2.53 21.20
C LEU A 169 -46.65 2.87 21.42
N LEU A 170 -47.28 3.56 20.47
CA LEU A 170 -48.69 3.95 20.55
C LEU A 170 -49.63 2.91 19.92
N ARG A 171 -49.13 1.75 19.47
CA ARG A 171 -49.87 0.80 18.63
C ARG A 171 -50.53 1.50 17.43
N GLY A 172 -49.83 2.49 16.85
CA GLY A 172 -50.31 3.26 15.70
C GLY A 172 -50.54 2.41 14.45
N ILE A 173 -50.94 3.05 13.34
CA ILE A 173 -51.25 2.39 12.06
C ILE A 173 -49.97 1.89 11.36
N GLY A 174 -49.16 1.04 12.00
CA GLY A 174 -47.85 0.52 11.59
C GLY A 174 -47.79 -0.20 10.22
N ASN A 175 -48.82 -0.06 9.40
CA ASN A 175 -48.94 -0.53 8.04
C ASN A 175 -48.49 0.50 6.98
N VAL A 176 -48.25 1.78 7.33
CA VAL A 176 -47.95 2.84 6.32
C VAL A 176 -46.49 3.30 6.31
N ALA A 177 -45.87 3.56 7.46
CA ALA A 177 -44.48 4.04 7.57
C ALA A 177 -43.83 3.59 8.88
N GLN A 178 -42.49 3.54 8.91
CA GLN A 178 -41.67 3.15 10.05
C GLN A 178 -40.92 4.37 10.63
N PRO A 179 -40.75 4.46 11.97
CA PRO A 179 -39.88 5.47 12.57
C PRO A 179 -38.39 5.15 12.35
N PHE A 180 -37.51 6.15 12.50
CA PHE A 180 -36.08 6.00 12.25
C PHE A 180 -35.43 4.84 12.98
N TRP A 181 -35.68 4.68 14.29
CA TRP A 181 -35.06 3.60 15.07
C TRP A 181 -35.41 2.21 14.55
N ALA A 182 -36.63 2.01 14.04
CA ALA A 182 -37.09 0.73 13.50
C ALA A 182 -36.47 0.44 12.12
N TRP A 183 -36.23 1.49 11.33
CA TRP A 183 -35.45 1.41 10.10
C TRP A 183 -33.96 1.16 10.39
N SER A 184 -33.35 1.89 11.33
CA SER A 184 -31.95 1.76 11.73
C SER A 184 -31.61 0.36 12.25
N ALA A 185 -32.46 -0.21 13.11
CA ALA A 185 -32.28 -1.53 13.69
C ALA A 185 -32.17 -2.66 12.63
N GLN A 186 -32.79 -2.51 11.46
CA GLN A 186 -32.69 -3.50 10.37
C GLN A 186 -31.28 -3.61 9.81
N TYR A 187 -30.45 -2.58 10.00
CA TYR A 187 -29.08 -2.53 9.48
C TYR A 187 -28.01 -2.51 10.59
N GLU A 188 -28.38 -2.74 11.85
CA GLU A 188 -27.39 -2.93 12.93
C GLU A 188 -26.64 -4.26 12.78
N ALA A 189 -27.27 -5.27 12.16
CA ALA A 189 -26.69 -6.59 11.94
C ALA A 189 -25.83 -6.72 10.66
N THR A 190 -25.79 -5.71 9.79
CA THR A 190 -25.17 -5.79 8.44
C THR A 190 -23.70 -5.36 8.38
N GLY A 191 -23.04 -5.20 9.53
CA GLY A 191 -21.62 -4.83 9.65
C GLY A 191 -21.36 -3.34 9.89
N THR A 192 -20.10 -3.02 10.21
CA THR A 192 -19.62 -1.65 10.49
C THR A 192 -19.62 -0.79 9.23
N TRP A 193 -20.06 0.46 9.35
CA TRP A 193 -20.00 1.43 8.25
C TRP A 193 -18.54 1.79 7.97
N VAL A 194 -18.13 1.72 6.70
CA VAL A 194 -16.82 2.18 6.24
C VAL A 194 -17.00 3.55 5.62
N ASP A 195 -16.41 4.58 6.24
CA ASP A 195 -16.46 5.93 5.72
C ASP A 195 -15.59 6.04 4.45
N THR A 196 -15.97 6.89 3.52
CA THR A 196 -15.16 7.25 2.34
C THR A 196 -15.44 8.67 1.95
N LEU A 197 -14.46 9.39 1.40
CA LEU A 197 -14.65 10.74 0.88
C LEU A 197 -15.93 10.92 0.08
N SER A 198 -16.15 10.01 -0.86
CA SER A 198 -17.30 10.09 -1.76
C SER A 198 -18.60 9.95 -0.96
N ARG A 199 -18.64 9.11 0.07
CA ARG A 199 -19.78 8.94 0.96
C ARG A 199 -19.94 10.08 1.96
N SER A 200 -18.87 10.61 2.55
CA SER A 200 -18.95 11.75 3.48
C SER A 200 -19.52 12.99 2.79
N ALA A 201 -19.07 13.28 1.55
CA ALA A 201 -19.59 14.40 0.76
C ALA A 201 -21.10 14.25 0.44
N MET A 202 -21.56 13.04 0.10
CA MET A 202 -22.98 12.75 -0.14
C MET A 202 -23.81 12.88 1.15
N ILE A 203 -23.28 12.38 2.27
CA ILE A 203 -23.90 12.52 3.60
C ILE A 203 -24.08 14.00 3.94
N ASP A 204 -23.05 14.82 3.73
CA ASP A 204 -23.11 16.26 3.98
C ASP A 204 -24.11 16.98 3.07
N GLU A 205 -24.25 16.55 1.81
CA GLU A 205 -25.26 17.08 0.90
C GLU A 205 -26.69 16.77 1.38
N ILE A 206 -26.93 15.53 1.82
CA ILE A 206 -28.22 15.12 2.40
C ILE A 206 -28.51 15.91 3.69
N ARG A 207 -27.51 16.07 4.57
CA ARG A 207 -27.66 16.86 5.81
C ARG A 207 -27.97 18.33 5.51
N LYS A 208 -27.27 18.94 4.55
CA LYS A 208 -27.55 20.32 4.09
C LYS A 208 -28.96 20.46 3.53
N PHE A 209 -29.44 19.47 2.77
CA PHE A 209 -30.81 19.46 2.27
C PHE A 209 -31.86 19.40 3.40
N VAL A 210 -31.65 18.53 4.40
CA VAL A 210 -32.58 18.37 5.53
C VAL A 210 -32.70 19.66 6.33
N VAL A 211 -31.57 20.32 6.62
CA VAL A 211 -31.52 21.56 7.41
C VAL A 211 -31.91 22.80 6.58
N GLY A 212 -31.66 22.78 5.27
CA GLY A 212 -31.91 23.91 4.37
C GLY A 212 -33.40 24.24 4.20
N SER A 213 -33.71 25.49 3.83
CA SER A 213 -35.10 25.92 3.59
C SER A 213 -35.64 25.49 2.22
N ASP A 214 -34.78 25.46 1.20
CA ASP A 214 -35.08 25.01 -0.18
C ASP A 214 -33.86 24.26 -0.75
N PRO A 215 -34.04 23.25 -1.63
CA PRO A 215 -35.29 22.65 -2.11
C PRO A 215 -36.00 21.76 -1.05
N HIS A 216 -37.23 21.32 -1.34
CA HIS A 216 -38.04 20.47 -0.44
C HIS A 216 -38.06 18.97 -0.81
N ASP A 217 -37.54 18.62 -1.98
CA ASP A 217 -37.42 17.26 -2.47
C ASP A 217 -35.98 16.94 -2.90
N LEU A 218 -35.54 15.71 -2.59
CA LEU A 218 -34.24 15.18 -2.95
C LEU A 218 -34.41 13.75 -3.47
N HIS A 219 -33.83 13.45 -4.63
CA HIS A 219 -33.82 12.11 -5.19
C HIS A 219 -32.42 11.49 -5.11
N VAL A 220 -32.25 10.46 -4.29
CA VAL A 220 -31.01 9.71 -4.15
C VAL A 220 -31.06 8.52 -5.09
N HIS A 221 -30.18 8.49 -6.09
CA HIS A 221 -30.20 7.45 -7.12
C HIS A 221 -28.82 6.84 -7.36
N GLY A 222 -28.81 5.64 -7.93
CA GLY A 222 -27.61 4.85 -8.14
C GLY A 222 -27.95 3.41 -8.47
N VAL A 223 -26.96 2.63 -8.89
CA VAL A 223 -27.18 1.22 -9.25
C VAL A 223 -27.62 0.40 -8.02
N SER A 224 -28.33 -0.71 -8.21
CA SER A 224 -28.67 -1.62 -7.12
C SER A 224 -27.40 -2.08 -6.38
N GLY A 225 -27.44 -2.15 -5.05
CA GLY A 225 -26.37 -2.72 -4.22
C GLY A 225 -25.17 -1.81 -3.88
N VAL A 226 -25.12 -0.55 -4.35
CA VAL A 226 -24.04 0.41 -4.02
C VAL A 226 -24.18 1.08 -2.64
N GLY A 227 -25.26 0.80 -1.91
CA GLY A 227 -25.49 1.30 -0.56
C GLY A 227 -26.37 2.55 -0.42
N LYS A 228 -27.23 2.87 -1.41
CA LYS A 228 -28.11 4.07 -1.40
C LYS A 228 -28.87 4.27 -0.09
N THR A 229 -29.65 3.26 0.32
CA THR A 229 -30.46 3.29 1.55
C THR A 229 -29.57 3.47 2.78
N ARG A 230 -28.42 2.80 2.82
CA ARG A 230 -27.46 2.93 3.92
C ARG A 230 -26.86 4.34 3.98
N THR A 231 -26.51 4.95 2.85
CA THR A 231 -26.01 6.33 2.80
C THR A 231 -27.02 7.33 3.37
N VAL A 232 -28.32 7.20 3.02
CA VAL A 232 -29.37 8.08 3.57
C VAL A 232 -29.55 7.84 5.07
N LEU A 233 -29.50 6.59 5.51
CA LEU A 233 -29.60 6.22 6.91
C LEU A 233 -28.46 6.85 7.73
N GLU A 234 -27.20 6.72 7.28
CA GLU A 234 -26.04 7.29 7.98
C GLU A 234 -26.00 8.82 7.93
N ALA A 235 -26.59 9.43 6.89
CA ALA A 235 -26.75 10.89 6.85
C ALA A 235 -27.64 11.41 7.99
N ILE A 236 -28.64 10.61 8.38
CA ILE A 236 -29.61 10.92 9.42
C ILE A 236 -29.13 10.47 10.81
N ARG A 237 -28.37 9.37 10.90
CA ARG A 237 -27.91 8.80 12.17
C ARG A 237 -27.07 9.79 12.99
N GLY A 238 -27.32 9.83 14.29
CA GLY A 238 -26.72 10.72 15.27
C GLY A 238 -27.15 12.19 15.18
N GLN A 239 -28.21 12.52 14.43
CA GLN A 239 -28.67 13.90 14.23
C GLN A 239 -29.95 14.22 15.01
N ASP A 240 -30.15 15.48 15.40
CA ASP A 240 -31.35 15.91 16.16
C ASP A 240 -32.68 15.61 15.42
N PHE A 241 -32.63 15.58 14.09
CA PHE A 241 -33.77 15.34 13.22
C PHE A 241 -34.09 13.85 12.98
N GLU A 242 -33.38 12.90 13.59
CA GLU A 242 -33.74 11.46 13.58
C GLU A 242 -35.21 11.25 13.94
N SER A 243 -35.67 12.01 14.92
CA SER A 243 -37.01 11.94 15.52
C SER A 243 -38.13 12.45 14.58
N LEU A 244 -37.79 13.11 13.47
CA LEU A 244 -38.72 13.63 12.47
C LEU A 244 -38.96 12.68 11.29
N VAL A 245 -38.26 11.54 11.24
CA VAL A 245 -38.23 10.67 10.07
C VAL A 245 -39.39 9.68 10.06
N ALA A 246 -40.07 9.61 8.91
CA ALA A 246 -41.02 8.57 8.56
C ALA A 246 -40.52 7.85 7.30
N TYR A 247 -40.12 6.58 7.44
CA TYR A 247 -39.56 5.75 6.38
C TYR A 247 -40.62 4.83 5.74
N LEU A 248 -40.64 4.76 4.42
CA LEU A 248 -41.41 3.80 3.63
C LEU A 248 -40.47 2.97 2.78
N TYR A 249 -40.67 1.66 2.74
CA TYR A 249 -39.82 0.74 1.99
C TYR A 249 -40.09 0.73 0.49
N ALA A 250 -41.22 1.28 0.04
CA ALA A 250 -41.59 1.35 -1.37
C ALA A 250 -42.58 2.49 -1.65
N ALA A 251 -42.48 3.09 -2.84
CA ALA A 251 -43.34 4.21 -3.25
C ALA A 251 -44.82 3.83 -3.44
N ASP A 252 -45.11 2.58 -3.79
CA ASP A 252 -46.47 2.06 -4.01
C ASP A 252 -47.28 1.89 -2.72
N VAL A 253 -46.60 1.79 -1.58
CA VAL A 253 -47.19 1.73 -0.24
C VAL A 253 -47.72 3.10 0.20
N LEU A 254 -47.19 4.19 -0.38
CA LEU A 254 -47.54 5.56 0.01
C LEU A 254 -49.01 5.90 -0.35
N PRO A 255 -49.87 6.21 0.63
CA PRO A 255 -51.23 6.63 0.36
C PRO A 255 -51.25 7.96 -0.42
N PRO A 256 -52.05 8.10 -1.51
CA PRO A 256 -52.04 9.30 -2.35
C PRO A 256 -52.40 10.60 -1.64
N THR A 257 -53.09 10.52 -0.50
CA THR A 257 -53.52 11.68 0.30
C THR A 257 -52.54 12.06 1.40
N LEU A 258 -51.49 11.26 1.63
CA LEU A 258 -50.60 11.41 2.77
C LEU A 258 -49.85 12.74 2.76
N ILE A 259 -49.14 13.05 1.67
CA ILE A 259 -48.39 14.31 1.54
C ILE A 259 -49.32 15.51 1.69
N HIS A 260 -50.50 15.46 1.08
CA HIS A 260 -51.51 16.51 1.20
C HIS A 260 -51.98 16.73 2.65
N HIS A 261 -52.22 15.65 3.40
CA HIS A 261 -52.61 15.74 4.81
C HIS A 261 -51.50 16.34 5.69
N LEU A 262 -50.25 15.89 5.50
CA LEU A 262 -49.10 16.41 6.23
C LEU A 262 -48.94 17.92 6.05
N GLN A 263 -49.11 18.40 4.82
CA GLN A 263 -48.98 19.82 4.50
C GLN A 263 -50.14 20.68 4.98
N THR A 264 -51.38 20.21 4.81
CA THR A 264 -52.57 20.97 5.24
C THR A 264 -52.62 21.14 6.77
N GLN A 265 -52.00 20.22 7.50
CA GLN A 265 -51.86 20.25 8.95
C GLN A 265 -50.56 20.91 9.43
N ALA A 266 -49.72 21.43 8.52
CA ALA A 266 -48.42 22.05 8.84
C ALA A 266 -47.49 21.17 9.69
N ARG A 267 -47.47 19.85 9.41
CA ARG A 267 -46.66 18.86 10.14
C ARG A 267 -45.20 18.91 9.70
N HIS A 268 -44.27 18.88 10.66
CA HIS A 268 -42.84 18.74 10.39
C HIS A 268 -42.47 17.27 10.25
N THR A 269 -41.98 16.85 9.07
CA THR A 269 -41.63 15.45 8.81
C THR A 269 -40.59 15.33 7.70
N ILE A 270 -39.63 14.43 7.89
CA ILE A 270 -38.72 13.96 6.84
C ILE A 270 -39.28 12.64 6.33
N LEU A 271 -39.91 12.69 5.15
CA LEU A 271 -40.51 11.53 4.52
C LEU A 271 -39.47 10.85 3.63
N VAL A 272 -38.98 9.68 4.03
CA VAL A 272 -38.04 8.88 3.25
C VAL A 272 -38.82 7.78 2.54
N VAL A 273 -38.75 7.74 1.21
CA VAL A 273 -39.45 6.74 0.38
C VAL A 273 -38.43 5.95 -0.43
N ASP A 274 -38.19 4.71 -0.06
CA ASP A 274 -37.33 3.80 -0.81
C ASP A 274 -38.06 3.20 -2.03
N GLU A 275 -37.29 2.56 -2.93
CA GLU A 275 -37.79 1.95 -4.18
C GLU A 275 -38.72 2.88 -5.00
N CYS A 276 -38.26 4.12 -5.22
CA CYS A 276 -38.99 5.17 -5.91
C CYS A 276 -38.21 5.65 -7.14
N ASP A 277 -38.68 5.33 -8.35
CA ASP A 277 -38.02 5.77 -9.58
C ASP A 277 -38.15 7.30 -9.82
N ALA A 278 -37.30 7.84 -10.71
CA ALA A 278 -37.27 9.29 -10.98
C ALA A 278 -38.63 9.85 -11.45
N LYS A 279 -39.46 9.03 -12.12
CA LYS A 279 -40.79 9.42 -12.58
C LYS A 279 -41.78 9.52 -11.41
N SER A 280 -41.76 8.55 -10.51
CA SER A 280 -42.57 8.53 -9.30
C SER A 280 -42.15 9.64 -8.35
N HIS A 281 -40.84 9.89 -8.22
CA HIS A 281 -40.31 11.05 -7.50
C HIS A 281 -40.95 12.35 -7.96
N GLU A 282 -40.96 12.63 -9.26
CA GLU A 282 -41.58 13.87 -9.77
C GLU A 282 -43.08 13.96 -9.47
N ILE A 283 -43.81 12.83 -9.50
CA ILE A 283 -45.23 12.81 -9.17
C ILE A 283 -45.44 13.17 -7.70
N LEU A 284 -44.59 12.67 -6.80
CA LEU A 284 -44.63 12.97 -5.36
C LEU A 284 -44.17 14.40 -5.08
N ALA A 285 -43.07 14.84 -5.68
CA ALA A 285 -42.51 16.17 -5.53
C ALA A 285 -43.48 17.27 -6.00
N ARG A 286 -44.27 17.04 -7.07
CA ARG A 286 -45.32 17.97 -7.52
C ARG A 286 -46.45 18.18 -6.51
N GLN A 287 -46.62 17.28 -5.54
CA GLN A 287 -47.58 17.47 -4.46
C GLN A 287 -47.05 18.46 -3.40
N LEU A 288 -45.74 18.74 -3.39
CA LEU A 288 -45.14 19.65 -2.43
C LEU A 288 -45.43 21.12 -2.79
N ARG A 289 -45.72 21.95 -1.77
CA ARG A 289 -45.94 23.40 -1.92
C ARG A 289 -44.63 24.13 -1.62
N THR A 290 -44.46 25.32 -2.18
CA THR A 290 -43.39 26.25 -1.80
C THR A 290 -43.54 26.61 -0.31
N ALA A 291 -42.49 26.41 0.50
CA ALA A 291 -42.49 26.48 1.98
C ALA A 291 -43.20 25.31 2.70
N SER A 292 -42.95 24.07 2.24
CA SER A 292 -43.46 22.85 2.90
C SER A 292 -42.68 22.53 4.18
N ALA A 293 -43.38 22.25 5.28
CA ALA A 293 -42.79 21.67 6.50
C ALA A 293 -42.42 20.17 6.34
N VAL A 294 -42.83 19.56 5.22
CA VAL A 294 -42.45 18.21 4.82
C VAL A 294 -41.24 18.29 3.89
N LYS A 295 -40.17 17.56 4.24
CA LYS A 295 -39.03 17.28 3.37
C LYS A 295 -39.17 15.88 2.79
N LEU A 296 -39.04 15.73 1.48
CA LEU A 296 -39.15 14.45 0.78
C LEU A 296 -37.75 13.98 0.34
N ILE A 297 -37.35 12.80 0.79
CA ILE A 297 -36.18 12.09 0.28
C ILE A 297 -36.68 10.82 -0.39
N THR A 298 -36.43 10.65 -1.69
CA THR A 298 -36.74 9.39 -2.38
C THR A 298 -35.45 8.67 -2.73
N ILE A 299 -35.47 7.34 -2.70
CA ILE A 299 -34.34 6.50 -3.06
C ILE A 299 -34.76 5.61 -4.22
N GLY A 300 -33.95 5.53 -5.27
CA GLY A 300 -34.29 4.74 -6.45
C GLY A 300 -33.12 4.40 -7.36
N GLU A 301 -33.43 3.73 -8.46
CA GLU A 301 -32.45 3.42 -9.50
C GLU A 301 -32.31 4.54 -10.52
N VAL A 302 -31.14 4.57 -11.19
CA VAL A 302 -30.95 5.46 -12.34
C VAL A 302 -31.85 4.98 -13.47
N THR A 303 -32.74 5.84 -13.94
CA THR A 303 -33.54 5.59 -15.14
C THR A 303 -33.06 6.49 -16.28
N GLY A 304 -33.34 6.12 -17.53
CA GLY A 304 -33.06 6.99 -18.69
C GLY A 304 -33.90 8.29 -18.72
N TYR A 305 -34.77 8.50 -17.74
CA TYR A 305 -35.60 9.69 -17.60
C TYR A 305 -34.82 10.82 -16.92
N ARG A 306 -34.67 11.95 -17.62
CA ARG A 306 -34.04 13.16 -17.07
C ARG A 306 -35.10 14.06 -16.44
N GLY A 307 -35.24 13.98 -15.11
CA GLY A 307 -36.14 14.86 -14.35
C GLY A 307 -35.53 16.21 -13.98
N LEU A 308 -36.34 17.08 -13.38
CA LEU A 308 -35.93 18.43 -12.90
C LEU A 308 -35.48 18.48 -11.42
N ALA A 309 -35.50 17.33 -10.73
CA ALA A 309 -35.26 17.25 -9.28
C ALA A 309 -33.79 17.41 -8.88
N THR A 310 -33.56 17.88 -7.65
CA THR A 310 -32.24 17.81 -7.00
C THR A 310 -31.89 16.34 -6.78
N THR A 311 -30.71 15.94 -7.22
CA THR A 311 -30.30 14.54 -7.27
C THR A 311 -28.95 14.32 -6.60
N VAL A 312 -28.85 13.26 -5.80
CA VAL A 312 -27.58 12.75 -5.25
C VAL A 312 -27.30 11.41 -5.90
N THR A 313 -26.22 11.31 -6.66
CA THR A 313 -25.82 10.06 -7.32
C THR A 313 -24.86 9.27 -6.44
N VAL A 314 -25.30 8.11 -5.95
CA VAL A 314 -24.46 7.18 -5.20
C VAL A 314 -23.75 6.25 -6.18
N GLY A 315 -22.44 6.47 -6.34
CA GLY A 315 -21.56 5.67 -7.21
C GLY A 315 -21.00 4.40 -6.55
N PRO A 316 -20.21 3.60 -7.29
CA PRO A 316 -19.45 2.48 -6.72
C PRO A 316 -18.51 2.96 -5.60
N LEU A 317 -18.24 2.07 -4.65
CA LEU A 317 -17.26 2.30 -3.59
C LEU A 317 -15.83 2.06 -4.07
N GLU A 318 -14.89 2.75 -3.44
CA GLU A 318 -13.45 2.62 -3.68
C GLU A 318 -12.97 1.21 -3.28
N GLU A 319 -11.95 0.68 -3.99
CA GLU A 319 -11.46 -0.70 -3.81
C GLU A 319 -11.06 -1.03 -2.36
N ASP A 320 -10.37 -0.12 -1.68
CA ASP A 320 -9.96 -0.30 -0.28
C ASP A 320 -11.15 -0.31 0.67
N ALA A 321 -12.18 0.50 0.39
CA ALA A 321 -13.39 0.53 1.20
C ALA A 321 -14.19 -0.78 1.04
N VAL A 322 -14.25 -1.32 -0.18
CA VAL A 322 -14.83 -2.64 -0.44
C VAL A 322 -14.03 -3.72 0.27
N ARG A 323 -12.70 -3.68 0.22
CA ARG A 323 -11.81 -4.63 0.89
C ARG A 323 -12.07 -4.64 2.39
N GLN A 324 -12.07 -3.46 3.01
CA GLN A 324 -12.31 -3.30 4.43
C GLN A 324 -13.69 -3.80 4.81
N ALA A 325 -14.73 -3.40 4.07
CA ALA A 325 -16.09 -3.80 4.37
C ALA A 325 -16.33 -5.31 4.16
N ALA A 326 -15.69 -5.92 3.16
CA ALA A 326 -15.72 -7.36 2.95
C ALA A 326 -15.04 -8.09 4.13
N HIS A 327 -13.86 -7.65 4.56
CA HIS A 327 -13.15 -8.22 5.70
C HIS A 327 -13.94 -8.05 7.03
N ASN A 328 -14.44 -6.84 7.30
CA ASN A 328 -15.27 -6.56 8.49
C ASN A 328 -16.53 -7.45 8.52
N SER A 329 -17.12 -7.73 7.35
CA SER A 329 -18.29 -8.61 7.26
C SER A 329 -17.95 -10.10 7.38
N GLN A 330 -16.74 -10.49 6.95
CA GLN A 330 -16.27 -11.87 6.87
C GLN A 330 -14.78 -11.94 7.26
N PRO A 331 -14.44 -11.97 8.55
CA PRO A 331 -13.04 -12.01 9.00
C PRO A 331 -12.26 -13.26 8.53
N GLY A 332 -12.97 -14.32 8.14
CA GLY A 332 -12.36 -15.53 7.56
C GLY A 332 -11.92 -15.38 6.10
N LEU A 333 -12.19 -14.24 5.45
CA LEU A 333 -11.85 -13.98 4.05
C LEU A 333 -10.34 -13.72 3.92
N GLN A 334 -9.64 -14.61 3.21
CA GLN A 334 -8.20 -14.51 3.03
C GLN A 334 -7.81 -13.35 2.10
N PRO A 335 -6.60 -12.77 2.23
CA PRO A 335 -6.16 -11.62 1.43
C PRO A 335 -6.23 -11.86 -0.09
N GLU A 336 -5.86 -13.05 -0.56
CA GLU A 336 -5.91 -13.43 -1.98
C GLU A 336 -7.35 -13.44 -2.50
N HIS A 337 -8.30 -13.95 -1.71
CA HIS A 337 -9.72 -13.98 -2.05
C HIS A 337 -10.39 -12.62 -1.91
N ALA A 338 -10.00 -11.82 -0.92
CA ALA A 338 -10.49 -10.46 -0.73
C ALA A 338 -10.19 -9.60 -1.95
N ARG A 339 -9.00 -9.76 -2.55
CA ARG A 339 -8.66 -9.09 -3.81
C ARG A 339 -9.60 -9.49 -4.94
N PHE A 340 -9.86 -10.79 -5.10
CA PHE A 340 -10.84 -11.25 -6.08
C PHE A 340 -12.24 -10.64 -5.84
N VAL A 341 -12.70 -10.60 -4.57
CA VAL A 341 -14.00 -10.00 -4.21
C VAL A 341 -14.06 -8.53 -4.60
N VAL A 342 -13.00 -7.78 -4.32
CA VAL A 342 -12.89 -6.35 -4.68
C VAL A 342 -12.96 -6.18 -6.19
N ASP A 343 -12.11 -6.88 -6.94
CA ASP A 343 -12.03 -6.80 -8.40
C ASP A 343 -13.36 -7.22 -9.05
N ALA A 344 -13.95 -8.33 -8.59
CA ALA A 344 -15.21 -8.86 -9.11
C ALA A 344 -16.39 -7.94 -8.80
N SER A 345 -16.43 -7.34 -7.61
CA SER A 345 -17.56 -6.49 -7.18
C SER A 345 -17.62 -5.15 -7.89
N ALA A 346 -16.49 -4.65 -8.42
CA ALA A 346 -16.36 -3.35 -9.07
C ALA A 346 -17.02 -2.19 -8.26
N GLY A 347 -16.81 -2.20 -6.94
CA GLY A 347 -17.38 -1.19 -6.04
C GLY A 347 -18.83 -1.42 -5.59
N ASN A 348 -19.43 -2.57 -5.93
CA ASN A 348 -20.77 -2.94 -5.47
C ASN A 348 -20.74 -3.69 -4.15
N MET A 349 -21.17 -3.05 -3.07
CA MET A 349 -21.09 -3.61 -1.72
C MET A 349 -21.94 -4.85 -1.49
N ARG A 350 -23.17 -4.87 -2.01
CA ARG A 350 -24.05 -6.04 -1.85
C ARG A 350 -23.44 -7.28 -2.50
N LEU A 351 -22.83 -7.10 -3.67
CA LEU A 351 -22.13 -8.18 -4.36
C LEU A 351 -20.85 -8.57 -3.62
N ALA A 352 -20.06 -7.60 -3.14
CA ALA A 352 -18.84 -7.87 -2.39
C ALA A 352 -19.13 -8.72 -1.14
N GLN A 353 -20.16 -8.35 -0.36
CA GLN A 353 -20.59 -9.11 0.82
C GLN A 353 -21.08 -10.52 0.46
N LEU A 354 -21.85 -10.66 -0.62
CA LEU A 354 -22.35 -11.95 -1.07
C LEU A 354 -21.21 -12.87 -1.54
N LEU A 355 -20.28 -12.36 -2.34
CA LEU A 355 -19.10 -13.11 -2.81
C LEU A 355 -18.22 -13.51 -1.62
N ALA A 356 -17.93 -12.58 -0.71
CA ALA A 356 -17.16 -12.86 0.51
C ALA A 356 -17.80 -13.97 1.34
N GLN A 357 -19.12 -13.87 1.58
CA GLN A 357 -19.87 -14.88 2.34
C GLN A 357 -19.84 -16.25 1.67
N GLN A 358 -20.04 -16.31 0.36
CA GLN A 358 -20.05 -17.58 -0.37
C GLN A 358 -18.66 -18.24 -0.40
N ILE A 359 -17.59 -17.46 -0.56
CA ILE A 359 -16.21 -17.96 -0.53
C ILE A 359 -15.87 -18.52 0.85
N VAL A 360 -16.21 -17.82 1.93
CA VAL A 360 -15.96 -18.31 3.30
C VAL A 360 -16.76 -19.58 3.61
N GLN A 361 -18.01 -19.68 3.13
CA GLN A 361 -18.83 -20.89 3.32
C GLN A 361 -18.38 -22.07 2.46
N GLN A 362 -17.83 -21.80 1.27
CA GLN A 362 -17.39 -22.80 0.29
C GLN A 362 -16.04 -22.38 -0.32
N PRO A 363 -14.91 -22.68 0.34
CA PRO A 363 -13.59 -22.25 -0.13
C PRO A 363 -13.24 -22.77 -1.54
N ASP A 364 -13.76 -23.93 -1.93
CA ASP A 364 -13.50 -24.58 -3.23
C ASP A 364 -14.47 -24.14 -4.34
N ILE A 365 -15.27 -23.09 -4.13
CA ILE A 365 -16.25 -22.64 -5.12
C ILE A 365 -15.58 -21.99 -6.33
N THR A 366 -16.06 -22.29 -7.53
CA THR A 366 -15.56 -21.67 -8.76
C THR A 366 -16.33 -20.40 -9.09
N VAL A 367 -15.67 -19.40 -9.69
CA VAL A 367 -16.26 -18.07 -9.96
C VAL A 367 -17.50 -18.11 -10.84
N ASN A 368 -17.55 -18.99 -11.82
CA ASN A 368 -18.75 -19.20 -12.64
C ASN A 368 -19.98 -19.69 -11.84
N LYS A 369 -19.78 -20.32 -10.67
CA LYS A 369 -20.86 -20.70 -9.74
C LYS A 369 -21.17 -19.58 -8.75
N LEU A 370 -20.18 -18.77 -8.41
CA LEU A 370 -20.34 -17.56 -7.61
C LEU A 370 -21.09 -16.44 -8.35
N ILE A 371 -21.00 -16.35 -9.67
CA ILE A 371 -21.68 -15.30 -10.45
C ILE A 371 -22.79 -15.94 -11.29
N ASP A 372 -23.85 -16.36 -10.61
CA ASP A 372 -25.01 -17.00 -11.22
C ASP A 372 -26.11 -16.01 -11.62
N ARG A 373 -27.17 -16.52 -12.26
CA ARG A 373 -28.31 -15.70 -12.69
C ARG A 373 -29.00 -15.01 -11.50
N ASN A 374 -29.03 -15.61 -10.32
CA ASN A 374 -29.71 -15.04 -9.15
C ASN A 374 -28.94 -13.81 -8.65
N ILE A 375 -27.61 -13.91 -8.64
CA ILE A 375 -26.71 -12.83 -8.23
C ILE A 375 -26.74 -11.71 -9.26
N ILE A 376 -26.72 -12.03 -10.55
CA ILE A 376 -26.92 -11.01 -11.61
C ILE A 376 -28.31 -10.36 -11.53
N SER A 377 -29.37 -11.12 -11.23
CA SER A 377 -30.72 -10.56 -11.06
C SER A 377 -30.84 -9.63 -9.85
N THR A 378 -29.89 -9.70 -8.92
CA THR A 378 -29.78 -8.76 -7.81
C THR A 378 -29.19 -7.41 -8.25
N TYR A 379 -28.43 -7.41 -9.36
CA TYR A 379 -27.78 -6.22 -9.92
C TYR A 379 -28.59 -5.58 -11.06
N VAL A 380 -29.21 -6.40 -11.91
CA VAL A 380 -29.96 -5.95 -13.08
C VAL A 380 -31.46 -6.10 -12.81
N SER A 381 -32.12 -4.99 -12.46
CA SER A 381 -33.56 -4.91 -12.17
C SER A 381 -34.44 -5.20 -13.38
N HIS A 382 -33.92 -4.98 -14.59
CA HIS A 382 -34.60 -5.26 -15.86
C HIS A 382 -34.26 -6.67 -16.35
N ALA A 383 -35.26 -7.47 -16.72
CA ALA A 383 -35.00 -8.79 -17.27
C ALA A 383 -34.08 -8.68 -18.50
N LEU A 384 -32.93 -9.37 -18.45
CA LEU A 384 -32.06 -9.53 -19.60
C LEU A 384 -32.89 -10.01 -20.82
N PRO A 385 -32.56 -9.55 -22.04
CA PRO A 385 -33.26 -10.00 -23.24
C PRO A 385 -33.25 -11.54 -23.33
N THR A 386 -34.20 -12.10 -24.10
CA THR A 386 -34.34 -13.56 -24.26
C THR A 386 -34.15 -13.97 -25.72
N GLY A 387 -33.81 -15.24 -25.95
CA GLY A 387 -33.64 -15.77 -27.30
C GLY A 387 -32.41 -15.19 -28.02
N LYS A 388 -32.58 -14.76 -29.27
CA LYS A 388 -31.48 -14.32 -30.13
C LYS A 388 -30.75 -13.07 -29.60
N ASP A 389 -31.49 -12.15 -28.99
CA ASP A 389 -30.91 -10.93 -28.41
C ASP A 389 -30.05 -11.22 -27.18
N PHE A 390 -30.41 -12.25 -26.40
CA PHE A 390 -29.57 -12.74 -25.29
C PHE A 390 -28.23 -13.27 -25.78
N LEU A 391 -28.26 -14.10 -26.82
CA LEU A 391 -27.07 -14.67 -27.45
C LEU A 391 -26.16 -13.58 -28.02
N ALA A 392 -26.74 -12.54 -28.61
CA ALA A 392 -26.01 -11.36 -29.08
C ALA A 392 -25.34 -10.59 -27.91
N CYS A 393 -26.03 -10.40 -26.78
CA CYS A 393 -25.42 -9.83 -25.56
C CYS A 393 -24.27 -10.71 -25.03
N CYS A 394 -24.43 -12.03 -25.06
CA CYS A 394 -23.38 -12.98 -24.67
C CYS A 394 -22.15 -12.85 -25.57
N ALA A 395 -22.34 -12.82 -26.90
CA ALA A 395 -21.24 -12.65 -27.85
C ALA A 395 -20.45 -11.36 -27.60
N LEU A 396 -21.11 -10.23 -27.34
CA LEU A 396 -20.45 -8.96 -27.01
C LEU A 396 -19.60 -9.02 -25.73
N ALA A 397 -19.94 -9.91 -24.79
CA ALA A 397 -19.22 -10.07 -23.53
C ALA A 397 -17.98 -10.96 -23.65
N LEU A 398 -17.74 -11.63 -24.79
CA LEU A 398 -16.55 -12.47 -25.01
C LEU A 398 -15.23 -11.69 -24.92
N LEU A 399 -15.26 -10.39 -25.17
CA LEU A 399 -14.12 -9.51 -25.06
C LEU A 399 -14.31 -8.53 -23.90
N PRO A 400 -13.24 -8.16 -23.16
CA PRO A 400 -13.31 -7.10 -22.16
C PRO A 400 -13.70 -5.75 -22.76
N SER A 401 -13.28 -5.50 -24.00
CA SER A 401 -13.70 -4.38 -24.82
C SER A 401 -13.69 -4.79 -26.29
N PHE A 402 -14.63 -4.25 -27.08
CA PHE A 402 -14.75 -4.50 -28.51
C PHE A 402 -14.88 -3.20 -29.30
N GLY A 403 -14.28 -3.15 -30.49
CA GLY A 403 -14.38 -2.03 -31.41
C GLY A 403 -15.81 -1.85 -31.91
N TYR A 404 -16.37 -0.65 -31.75
CA TYR A 404 -17.78 -0.37 -32.12
C TYR A 404 -17.90 0.75 -33.15
N ASP A 405 -17.13 1.84 -32.99
CA ASP A 405 -17.14 3.02 -33.87
C ASP A 405 -15.88 3.07 -34.75
N ASP A 406 -16.03 3.55 -36.00
CA ASP A 406 -14.94 3.74 -37.00
C ASP A 406 -13.99 2.53 -37.13
N GLU A 407 -12.68 2.72 -37.23
CA GLU A 407 -11.69 1.67 -36.96
C GLU A 407 -11.48 1.62 -35.45
N PRO A 408 -11.82 0.52 -34.74
CA PRO A 408 -11.75 -0.89 -35.14
C PRO A 408 -13.10 -1.64 -35.19
N SER A 409 -14.15 -1.07 -35.81
CA SER A 409 -15.46 -1.76 -35.96
C SER A 409 -15.43 -3.07 -36.77
N ALA A 410 -14.33 -3.36 -37.46
CA ALA A 410 -14.07 -4.64 -38.12
C ALA A 410 -14.07 -5.81 -37.12
N GLU A 411 -13.64 -5.58 -35.86
CA GLU A 411 -13.70 -6.58 -34.78
C GLU A 411 -15.12 -7.11 -34.58
N LEU A 412 -16.13 -6.21 -34.60
CA LEU A 412 -17.54 -6.57 -34.44
C LEU A 412 -18.05 -7.45 -35.58
N THR A 413 -17.51 -7.28 -36.78
CA THR A 413 -17.87 -8.08 -37.96
C THR A 413 -17.28 -9.49 -37.85
N VAL A 414 -16.01 -9.59 -37.45
CA VAL A 414 -15.35 -10.89 -37.22
C VAL A 414 -16.05 -11.66 -36.10
N LEU A 415 -16.43 -10.98 -35.03
CA LEU A 415 -17.16 -11.56 -33.91
C LEU A 415 -18.54 -12.08 -34.35
N ALA A 416 -19.31 -11.26 -35.08
CA ALA A 416 -20.63 -11.63 -35.60
C ALA A 416 -20.58 -12.87 -36.51
N ASP A 417 -19.65 -12.87 -37.46
CA ASP A 417 -19.44 -14.01 -38.37
C ASP A 417 -19.14 -15.31 -37.62
N ALA A 418 -18.31 -15.24 -36.57
CA ALA A 418 -17.89 -16.42 -35.83
C ALA A 418 -18.99 -17.02 -34.95
N VAL A 419 -19.94 -16.20 -34.48
CA VAL A 419 -21.07 -16.67 -33.65
C VAL A 419 -22.36 -16.88 -34.45
N GLU A 420 -22.27 -16.83 -35.79
CA GLU A 420 -23.40 -16.99 -36.72
C GLU A 420 -24.53 -15.94 -36.49
N LEU A 421 -24.16 -14.73 -36.06
CA LEU A 421 -25.06 -13.59 -35.90
C LEU A 421 -24.76 -12.51 -36.93
N THR A 422 -25.69 -11.58 -37.15
CA THR A 422 -25.43 -10.41 -38.00
C THR A 422 -24.82 -9.28 -37.18
N THR A 423 -24.03 -8.41 -37.82
CA THR A 423 -23.56 -7.16 -37.19
C THR A 423 -24.71 -6.26 -36.73
N GLY A 424 -25.87 -6.35 -37.40
CA GLY A 424 -27.10 -5.70 -36.98
C GLY A 424 -27.63 -6.21 -35.64
N ASP A 425 -27.60 -7.52 -35.41
CA ASP A 425 -28.02 -8.13 -34.14
C ASP A 425 -27.10 -7.69 -32.99
N LEU A 426 -25.77 -7.71 -33.19
CA LEU A 426 -24.82 -7.25 -32.17
C LEU A 426 -24.97 -5.75 -31.86
N ARG A 427 -25.24 -4.91 -32.87
CA ARG A 427 -25.51 -3.48 -32.65
C ARG A 427 -26.83 -3.24 -31.93
N ALA A 428 -27.85 -4.04 -32.21
CA ALA A 428 -29.12 -3.98 -31.48
C ALA A 428 -28.92 -4.36 -30.01
N ALA A 429 -28.22 -5.46 -29.73
CA ALA A 429 -27.87 -5.88 -28.38
C ALA A 429 -27.04 -4.82 -27.63
N ALA A 430 -26.05 -4.21 -28.28
CA ALA A 430 -25.28 -3.11 -27.69
C ALA A 430 -26.16 -1.92 -27.32
N ARG A 431 -27.14 -1.55 -28.16
CA ARG A 431 -28.11 -0.49 -27.83
C ARG A 431 -28.98 -0.88 -26.64
N THR A 432 -29.49 -2.11 -26.60
CA THR A 432 -30.27 -2.61 -25.46
C THR A 432 -29.48 -2.56 -24.16
N LEU A 433 -28.20 -2.96 -24.18
CA LEU A 433 -27.32 -2.85 -23.00
C LEU A 433 -27.05 -1.39 -22.64
N ALA A 434 -26.83 -0.51 -23.62
CA ALA A 434 -26.61 0.92 -23.37
C ALA A 434 -27.84 1.62 -22.79
N ASP A 435 -29.04 1.35 -23.30
CA ASP A 435 -30.31 1.88 -22.80
C ASP A 435 -30.59 1.42 -21.37
N ALA A 436 -30.12 0.22 -21.01
CA ALA A 436 -30.17 -0.32 -19.65
C ALA A 436 -29.01 0.15 -18.75
N GLY A 437 -28.07 0.96 -19.25
CA GLY A 437 -26.89 1.41 -18.49
C GLY A 437 -25.83 0.32 -18.24
N LEU A 438 -25.89 -0.80 -18.98
CA LEU A 438 -25.04 -1.98 -18.84
C LEU A 438 -23.91 -2.05 -19.89
N LEU A 439 -23.65 -0.92 -20.56
CA LEU A 439 -22.58 -0.79 -21.54
C LEU A 439 -21.79 0.49 -21.25
N SER A 440 -20.48 0.33 -21.05
CA SER A 440 -19.56 1.44 -20.90
C SER A 440 -18.97 1.84 -22.25
N GLN A 441 -18.75 3.15 -22.42
CA GLN A 441 -18.17 3.74 -23.63
C GLN A 441 -16.84 4.40 -23.30
N GLN A 442 -15.78 3.95 -23.97
CA GLN A 442 -14.44 4.54 -23.89
C GLN A 442 -13.90 4.80 -25.30
N GLY A 443 -14.03 6.06 -25.75
CA GLY A 443 -13.69 6.44 -27.11
C GLY A 443 -14.44 5.58 -28.15
N ARG A 444 -13.68 4.81 -28.94
CA ARG A 444 -14.18 3.94 -30.02
C ARG A 444 -14.55 2.53 -29.59
N TYR A 445 -14.23 2.16 -28.34
CA TYR A 445 -14.54 0.85 -27.78
C TYR A 445 -15.81 0.89 -26.94
N ARG A 446 -16.46 -0.27 -26.82
CA ARG A 446 -17.53 -0.53 -25.86
C ARG A 446 -17.17 -1.73 -25.00
N SER A 447 -17.67 -1.76 -23.78
CA SER A 447 -17.50 -2.88 -22.86
C SER A 447 -18.79 -3.15 -22.10
N VAL A 448 -19.10 -4.43 -21.90
CA VAL A 448 -20.22 -4.84 -21.05
C VAL A 448 -19.88 -4.53 -19.60
N ALA A 449 -20.76 -3.80 -18.91
CA ALA A 449 -20.59 -3.38 -17.54
C ALA A 449 -21.87 -3.67 -16.73
N PRO A 450 -21.77 -3.97 -15.42
CA PRO A 450 -20.54 -4.08 -14.63
C PRO A 450 -19.78 -5.39 -14.92
N HIS A 451 -18.58 -5.52 -14.36
CA HIS A 451 -17.73 -6.70 -14.54
C HIS A 451 -18.41 -8.05 -14.25
N PRO A 452 -19.22 -8.22 -13.18
CA PRO A 452 -19.97 -9.46 -12.90
C PRO A 452 -20.90 -9.88 -14.03
N LEU A 453 -21.67 -8.92 -14.58
CA LEU A 453 -22.57 -9.20 -15.71
C LEU A 453 -21.76 -9.63 -16.93
N ALA A 454 -20.62 -8.99 -17.15
CA ALA A 454 -19.71 -9.32 -18.23
C ALA A 454 -19.16 -10.75 -18.08
N ILE A 455 -18.78 -11.18 -16.86
CA ILE A 455 -18.36 -12.56 -16.58
C ILE A 455 -19.51 -13.56 -16.84
N TYR A 456 -20.72 -13.26 -16.34
CA TYR A 456 -21.89 -14.13 -16.52
C TYR A 456 -22.22 -14.33 -18.01
N LEU A 457 -22.31 -13.24 -18.77
CA LEU A 457 -22.60 -13.27 -20.20
C LEU A 457 -21.47 -13.93 -21.00
N ALA A 458 -20.20 -13.70 -20.63
CA ALA A 458 -19.06 -14.36 -21.26
C ALA A 458 -19.05 -15.87 -20.99
N THR A 459 -19.38 -16.28 -19.77
CA THR A 459 -19.47 -17.71 -19.41
C THR A 459 -20.52 -18.41 -20.27
N ARG A 460 -21.70 -17.80 -20.45
CA ARG A 460 -22.75 -18.29 -21.37
C ARG A 460 -22.29 -18.32 -22.82
N ALA A 461 -21.60 -17.28 -23.27
CA ALA A 461 -21.04 -17.23 -24.61
C ALA A 461 -20.04 -18.37 -24.87
N TRP A 462 -19.18 -18.67 -23.90
CA TRP A 462 -18.27 -19.80 -23.98
C TRP A 462 -19.01 -21.12 -24.01
N GLU A 463 -20.09 -21.32 -23.23
CA GLU A 463 -20.92 -22.54 -23.29
C GLU A 463 -21.56 -22.73 -24.67
N ASP A 464 -22.21 -21.70 -25.19
CA ASP A 464 -23.02 -21.77 -26.41
C ASP A 464 -22.17 -21.77 -27.70
N PHE A 465 -21.05 -21.04 -27.71
CA PHE A 465 -20.22 -20.83 -28.92
C PHE A 465 -18.87 -21.56 -28.89
N HIS A 466 -18.60 -22.45 -27.93
CA HIS A 466 -17.27 -23.08 -27.77
C HIS A 466 -16.69 -23.71 -29.03
N GLY A 467 -17.53 -24.32 -29.87
CA GLY A 467 -17.10 -24.94 -31.11
C GLY A 467 -16.57 -23.90 -32.09
N THR A 468 -17.39 -22.87 -32.36
CA THR A 468 -17.08 -21.84 -33.35
C THR A 468 -16.03 -20.84 -32.89
N ILE A 469 -15.91 -20.60 -31.57
CA ILE A 469 -14.81 -19.79 -31.02
C ILE A 469 -13.46 -20.42 -31.41
N VAL A 470 -13.30 -21.73 -31.22
CA VAL A 470 -12.04 -22.43 -31.51
C VAL A 470 -11.82 -22.62 -33.01
N THR A 471 -12.85 -22.97 -33.77
CA THR A 471 -12.70 -23.32 -35.19
C THR A 471 -12.77 -22.13 -36.14
N THR A 472 -13.43 -21.04 -35.75
CA THR A 472 -13.82 -19.95 -36.65
C THR A 472 -13.33 -18.58 -36.16
N LEU A 473 -13.48 -18.26 -34.86
CA LEU A 473 -13.07 -16.96 -34.32
C LEU A 473 -11.55 -16.85 -34.22
N ILE A 474 -10.92 -17.75 -33.46
CA ILE A 474 -9.48 -17.70 -33.15
C ILE A 474 -8.60 -17.64 -34.41
N PRO A 475 -8.85 -18.42 -35.49
CA PRO A 475 -8.04 -18.34 -36.70
C PRO A 475 -8.16 -17.03 -37.49
N ARG A 476 -9.17 -16.19 -37.22
CA ARG A 476 -9.48 -14.96 -37.98
C ARG A 476 -9.14 -13.67 -37.22
N VAL A 477 -8.88 -13.77 -35.93
CA VAL A 477 -8.52 -12.62 -35.09
C VAL A 477 -7.02 -12.44 -35.02
N ASP A 478 -6.58 -11.20 -34.81
CA ASP A 478 -5.19 -10.93 -34.49
C ASP A 478 -4.89 -11.30 -33.03
N GLU A 479 -3.61 -11.19 -32.67
CA GLU A 479 -3.15 -11.55 -31.34
C GLU A 479 -3.68 -10.63 -30.24
N SER A 480 -3.92 -9.35 -30.51
CA SER A 480 -4.48 -8.39 -29.55
C SER A 480 -5.92 -8.77 -29.16
N VAL A 481 -6.73 -9.18 -30.15
CA VAL A 481 -8.07 -9.67 -29.89
C VAL A 481 -8.04 -11.04 -29.23
N ALA A 482 -7.10 -11.91 -29.59
CA ALA A 482 -6.91 -13.20 -28.92
C ALA A 482 -6.52 -13.04 -27.45
N GLU A 483 -5.56 -12.18 -27.12
CA GLU A 483 -5.18 -11.83 -25.74
C GLU A 483 -6.40 -11.38 -24.94
N ARG A 484 -7.18 -10.44 -25.48
CA ARG A 484 -8.42 -9.96 -24.86
C ARG A 484 -9.44 -11.09 -24.65
N LEU A 485 -9.63 -11.97 -25.63
CA LEU A 485 -10.52 -13.12 -25.53
C LEU A 485 -10.10 -14.07 -24.40
N PHE A 486 -8.80 -14.39 -24.30
CA PHE A 486 -8.27 -15.26 -23.24
C PHE A 486 -8.19 -14.59 -21.88
N ARG A 487 -7.98 -13.27 -21.84
CA ARG A 487 -8.12 -12.48 -20.62
C ARG A 487 -9.53 -12.61 -20.06
N ARG A 488 -10.55 -12.40 -20.89
CA ARG A 488 -11.95 -12.60 -20.48
C ARG A 488 -12.26 -14.06 -20.12
N ALA A 489 -11.68 -15.03 -20.83
CA ALA A 489 -11.82 -16.43 -20.46
C ALA A 489 -11.22 -16.71 -19.07
N ALA A 490 -10.06 -16.13 -18.75
CA ALA A 490 -9.44 -16.22 -17.43
C ALA A 490 -10.29 -15.52 -16.36
N ASP A 491 -10.91 -14.36 -16.65
CA ASP A 491 -11.88 -13.69 -15.76
C ASP A 491 -13.10 -14.55 -15.44
N CYS A 492 -13.49 -15.47 -16.34
CA CYS A 492 -14.59 -16.42 -16.08
C CYS A 492 -14.21 -17.56 -15.12
N GLY A 493 -12.91 -17.72 -14.85
CA GLY A 493 -12.37 -18.75 -13.96
C GLY A 493 -12.30 -20.14 -14.57
N GLU A 494 -12.17 -21.15 -13.70
CA GLU A 494 -12.06 -22.55 -14.09
C GLU A 494 -13.40 -23.10 -14.63
N HIS A 495 -13.59 -22.99 -15.94
CA HIS A 495 -14.74 -23.55 -16.65
C HIS A 495 -14.30 -24.71 -17.56
N PRO A 496 -14.98 -25.88 -17.55
CA PRO A 496 -14.56 -27.03 -18.37
C PRO A 496 -14.44 -26.74 -19.86
N VAL A 497 -15.25 -25.79 -20.35
CA VAL A 497 -15.27 -25.42 -21.76
C VAL A 497 -14.09 -24.51 -22.13
N THR A 498 -13.77 -23.49 -21.31
CA THR A 498 -12.62 -22.60 -21.54
C THR A 498 -11.31 -23.38 -21.39
N LYS A 499 -11.24 -24.28 -20.40
CA LYS A 499 -10.12 -25.22 -20.23
C LYS A 499 -9.91 -26.09 -21.46
N ARG A 500 -10.96 -26.76 -21.97
CA ARG A 500 -10.87 -27.59 -23.18
C ARG A 500 -10.49 -26.78 -24.42
N ALA A 501 -10.97 -25.54 -24.53
CA ALA A 501 -10.58 -24.65 -25.61
C ALA A 501 -9.08 -24.35 -25.55
N ALA A 502 -8.56 -23.92 -24.39
CA ALA A 502 -7.14 -23.69 -24.17
C ALA A 502 -6.28 -24.96 -24.42
N GLU A 503 -6.72 -26.14 -23.95
CA GLU A 503 -6.03 -27.41 -24.20
C GLU A 503 -5.98 -27.77 -25.69
N ARG A 504 -7.06 -27.56 -26.45
CA ARG A 504 -7.10 -27.82 -27.90
C ARG A 504 -6.20 -26.89 -28.68
N LEU A 505 -6.08 -25.66 -28.23
CA LEU A 505 -5.24 -24.65 -28.89
C LEU A 505 -3.75 -24.95 -28.75
N LEU A 506 -3.36 -25.50 -27.60
CA LEU A 506 -1.99 -25.91 -27.28
C LEU A 506 -1.66 -27.35 -27.71
N ALA A 507 -2.65 -28.12 -28.15
CA ALA A 507 -2.47 -29.48 -28.63
C ALA A 507 -1.70 -29.51 -29.97
N PRO A 508 -1.06 -30.66 -30.32
CA PRO A 508 -0.45 -30.83 -31.64
C PRO A 508 -1.46 -30.59 -32.77
N GLY A 509 -1.09 -29.77 -33.75
CA GLY A 509 -1.95 -29.28 -34.84
C GLY A 509 -2.85 -28.09 -34.48
N GLY A 510 -2.78 -27.57 -33.25
CA GLY A 510 -3.59 -26.45 -32.78
C GLY A 510 -3.08 -25.07 -33.26
N PRO A 511 -3.94 -24.03 -33.30
CA PRO A 511 -3.57 -22.66 -33.69
C PRO A 511 -2.39 -22.06 -32.94
N TYR A 512 -2.20 -22.46 -31.67
CA TYR A 512 -1.09 -22.01 -30.82
C TYR A 512 -0.11 -23.15 -30.53
N GLU A 513 -0.08 -24.19 -31.37
CA GLU A 513 0.95 -25.24 -31.26
C GLU A 513 2.34 -24.62 -31.34
N HIS A 514 2.59 -23.65 -32.22
CA HIS A 514 3.91 -23.03 -32.37
C HIS A 514 4.04 -21.70 -31.63
N ILE A 515 3.21 -21.45 -30.60
CA ILE A 515 3.35 -20.25 -29.78
C ILE A 515 4.79 -20.19 -29.25
N ASP A 516 5.50 -19.11 -29.59
CA ASP A 516 6.86 -18.92 -29.14
C ASP A 516 6.80 -18.47 -27.69
N VAL A 517 6.98 -19.44 -26.79
CA VAL A 517 7.02 -19.23 -25.34
C VAL A 517 8.08 -18.16 -24.98
N TRP A 518 9.08 -17.96 -25.86
CA TRP A 518 10.20 -17.05 -25.71
C TRP A 518 10.09 -15.79 -26.58
N ASN A 519 8.90 -15.30 -26.93
CA ASN A 519 8.77 -14.02 -27.65
C ASN A 519 8.31 -12.87 -26.74
N THR A 520 8.73 -11.65 -27.09
CA THR A 520 8.67 -10.42 -26.25
C THR A 520 7.66 -9.35 -26.71
N GLY A 521 6.74 -9.68 -27.63
CA GLY A 521 5.65 -8.78 -28.01
C GLY A 521 4.51 -8.76 -26.97
N GLY A 522 3.35 -8.20 -27.36
CA GLY A 522 2.08 -8.33 -26.60
C GLY A 522 1.63 -9.79 -26.37
N GLU A 523 2.39 -10.75 -26.89
CA GLU A 523 2.25 -12.21 -26.81
C GLU A 523 2.49 -12.76 -25.38
N GLY A 524 3.31 -12.08 -24.57
CA GLY A 524 3.70 -12.58 -23.24
C GLY A 524 2.59 -12.57 -22.18
N THR A 525 1.54 -11.78 -22.38
CA THR A 525 0.34 -11.76 -21.53
C THR A 525 -0.64 -12.88 -21.87
N LEU A 526 -0.72 -13.29 -23.15
CA LEU A 526 -1.54 -14.42 -23.58
C LEU A 526 -1.13 -15.72 -22.88
N LEU A 527 0.17 -15.99 -22.77
CA LEU A 527 0.68 -17.18 -22.06
C LEU A 527 0.26 -17.20 -20.58
N GLN A 528 0.20 -16.04 -19.92
CA GLN A 528 -0.23 -15.93 -18.53
C GLN A 528 -1.71 -16.27 -18.36
N HIS A 529 -2.57 -15.80 -19.27
CA HIS A 529 -3.99 -16.16 -19.28
C HIS A 529 -4.21 -17.65 -19.56
N LEU A 530 -3.43 -18.22 -20.49
CA LEU A 530 -3.46 -19.66 -20.76
C LEU A 530 -2.96 -20.49 -19.57
N ALA A 531 -1.96 -20.00 -18.81
CA ALA A 531 -1.46 -20.66 -17.61
C ALA A 531 -2.54 -20.75 -16.51
N ALA A 532 -3.39 -19.73 -16.37
CA ALA A 532 -4.53 -19.76 -15.47
C ALA A 532 -5.63 -20.75 -15.91
N LEU A 533 -5.85 -20.90 -17.22
CA LEU A 533 -6.93 -21.73 -17.80
C LEU A 533 -6.57 -23.21 -17.96
N ALA A 534 -5.35 -23.51 -18.42
CA ALA A 534 -4.89 -24.85 -18.75
C ALA A 534 -3.47 -25.09 -18.19
N PRO A 535 -3.29 -25.05 -16.85
CA PRO A 535 -1.98 -25.02 -16.22
C PRO A 535 -1.09 -26.20 -16.63
N ALA A 536 -1.63 -27.42 -16.62
CA ALA A 536 -0.89 -28.61 -16.99
C ALA A 536 -0.48 -28.65 -18.48
N ALA A 537 -1.28 -28.05 -19.38
CA ALA A 537 -0.96 -28.01 -20.81
C ALA A 537 0.14 -27.00 -21.11
N VAL A 538 0.05 -25.81 -20.51
CA VAL A 538 1.09 -24.77 -20.61
C VAL A 538 2.40 -25.26 -20.00
N LEU A 539 2.35 -25.89 -18.82
CA LEU A 539 3.55 -26.41 -18.16
C LEU A 539 4.28 -27.47 -19.01
N ARG A 540 3.54 -28.45 -19.57
CA ARG A 540 4.12 -29.43 -20.51
C ARG A 540 4.77 -28.75 -21.73
N ARG A 541 4.18 -27.66 -22.20
CA ARG A 541 4.70 -26.92 -23.35
C ARG A 541 6.01 -26.23 -23.00
N ILE A 542 6.08 -25.58 -21.85
CA ILE A 542 7.29 -24.93 -21.33
C ILE A 542 8.39 -25.99 -21.13
N GLU A 543 8.08 -27.12 -20.49
CA GLU A 543 9.02 -28.23 -20.31
C GLU A 543 9.57 -28.76 -21.65
N THR A 544 8.72 -28.93 -22.65
CA THR A 544 9.14 -29.37 -23.99
C THR A 544 10.06 -28.34 -24.65
N ALA A 545 9.74 -27.05 -24.50
CA ALA A 545 10.56 -25.97 -25.04
C ALA A 545 11.92 -25.87 -24.35
N LEU A 546 11.96 -26.03 -23.02
CA LEU A 546 13.19 -26.08 -22.22
C LEU A 546 14.06 -27.27 -22.61
N ALA A 547 13.48 -28.46 -22.73
CA ALA A 547 14.21 -29.67 -23.11
C ALA A 547 14.80 -29.63 -24.52
N ALA A 548 14.20 -28.85 -25.43
CA ALA A 548 14.69 -28.67 -26.80
C ALA A 548 15.79 -27.60 -26.91
N MET A 549 16.01 -26.79 -25.87
CA MET A 549 16.96 -25.68 -25.87
C MET A 549 18.22 -26.00 -25.06
N PRO A 550 19.43 -25.86 -25.61
CA PRO A 550 20.65 -25.94 -24.83
C PRO A 550 20.83 -24.70 -23.95
N ASP A 551 21.51 -24.84 -22.81
CA ASP A 551 21.73 -23.77 -21.83
C ASP A 551 22.28 -22.47 -22.44
N HIS A 552 23.15 -22.55 -23.45
CA HIS A 552 23.71 -21.35 -24.08
C HIS A 552 22.63 -20.48 -24.74
N ASP A 553 21.63 -21.09 -25.38
CA ASP A 553 20.54 -20.37 -26.03
C ASP A 553 19.62 -19.72 -25.00
N LEU A 554 19.42 -20.38 -23.85
CA LEU A 554 18.65 -19.84 -22.72
C LEU A 554 19.36 -18.63 -22.08
N ARG A 555 20.70 -18.61 -22.04
CA ARG A 555 21.49 -17.47 -21.54
C ARG A 555 21.36 -16.23 -22.41
N GLU A 556 21.43 -16.40 -23.73
CA GLU A 556 21.38 -15.28 -24.68
C GLU A 556 19.98 -14.63 -24.78
N ARG A 557 18.93 -15.36 -24.37
CA ARG A 557 17.51 -14.95 -24.41
C ARG A 557 17.04 -14.17 -23.17
N SER A 558 17.88 -13.30 -22.60
CA SER A 558 17.61 -12.62 -21.33
C SER A 558 16.28 -11.86 -21.26
N ARG A 559 15.88 -11.17 -22.34
CA ARG A 559 14.61 -10.41 -22.44
C ARG A 559 13.36 -11.28 -22.51
N THR A 560 13.45 -12.49 -23.03
CA THR A 560 12.28 -13.34 -23.33
C THR A 560 11.96 -14.34 -22.22
N ARG A 561 12.93 -14.62 -21.33
CA ARG A 561 12.71 -15.37 -20.08
C ARG A 561 11.64 -14.74 -19.18
N HIS A 562 11.40 -13.44 -19.30
CA HIS A 562 10.47 -12.67 -18.48
C HIS A 562 9.01 -13.15 -18.59
N SER A 563 8.54 -13.42 -19.81
CA SER A 563 7.17 -13.90 -20.06
C SER A 563 6.95 -15.32 -19.48
N VAL A 564 7.91 -16.21 -19.75
CA VAL A 564 7.90 -17.59 -19.23
C VAL A 564 7.94 -17.60 -17.71
N ARG A 565 8.80 -16.78 -17.11
CA ARG A 565 8.91 -16.63 -15.66
C ARG A 565 7.57 -16.27 -15.03
N TRP A 566 6.85 -15.28 -15.55
CA TRP A 566 5.52 -14.89 -15.03
C TRP A 566 4.44 -15.96 -15.19
N ALA A 567 4.49 -16.74 -16.27
CA ALA A 567 3.61 -17.90 -16.43
C ALA A 567 3.96 -18.98 -15.40
N LEU A 568 5.26 -19.28 -15.23
CA LEU A 568 5.73 -20.26 -14.27
C LEU A 568 5.49 -19.87 -12.81
N GLU A 569 5.58 -18.60 -12.44
CA GLU A 569 5.20 -18.09 -11.11
C GLU A 569 3.74 -18.45 -10.78
N ARG A 570 2.81 -18.24 -11.71
CA ARG A 570 1.40 -18.61 -11.55
C ARG A 570 1.18 -20.12 -11.47
N LEU A 571 1.98 -20.90 -12.20
CA LEU A 571 1.93 -22.35 -12.17
C LEU A 571 2.53 -22.91 -10.87
N ALA A 572 3.61 -22.30 -10.37
CA ALA A 572 4.25 -22.64 -9.10
C ALA A 572 3.40 -22.22 -7.90
N TRP A 573 2.47 -21.27 -8.07
CA TRP A 573 1.51 -20.94 -7.02
C TRP A 573 0.69 -22.17 -6.59
N ARG A 574 0.27 -22.99 -7.56
CA ARG A 574 -0.67 -24.10 -7.32
C ARG A 574 0.04 -25.33 -6.78
N THR A 575 -0.49 -25.92 -5.71
CA THR A 575 0.08 -27.12 -5.08
C THR A 575 0.18 -28.27 -6.09
N ALA A 576 -0.85 -28.45 -6.93
CA ALA A 576 -0.91 -29.52 -7.93
C ALA A 576 0.15 -29.43 -9.05
N THR A 577 0.73 -28.25 -9.31
CA THR A 577 1.76 -28.05 -10.34
C THR A 577 3.09 -27.58 -9.77
N PHE A 578 3.21 -27.43 -8.44
CA PHE A 578 4.35 -26.84 -7.76
C PHE A 578 5.68 -27.45 -8.18
N HIS A 579 5.90 -28.76 -7.92
CA HIS A 579 7.18 -29.42 -8.19
C HIS A 579 7.67 -29.19 -9.63
N ARG A 580 6.81 -29.48 -10.61
CA ARG A 580 7.17 -29.37 -12.04
C ARG A 580 7.38 -27.93 -12.48
N ALA A 581 6.61 -26.98 -11.95
CA ALA A 581 6.81 -25.56 -12.24
C ALA A 581 8.07 -25.00 -11.56
N ALA A 582 8.36 -25.45 -10.34
CA ALA A 582 9.57 -25.11 -9.61
C ALA A 582 10.82 -25.68 -10.30
N ASP A 583 10.76 -26.87 -10.88
CA ASP A 583 11.84 -27.45 -11.71
C ASP A 583 12.08 -26.61 -12.98
N ALA A 584 11.00 -26.19 -13.65
CA ALA A 584 11.11 -25.34 -14.83
C ALA A 584 11.68 -23.95 -14.50
N LEU A 585 11.30 -23.36 -13.35
CA LEU A 585 11.90 -22.14 -12.81
C LEU A 585 13.37 -22.34 -12.45
N LEU A 586 13.71 -23.47 -11.82
CA LEU A 586 15.08 -23.83 -11.47
C LEU A 586 15.96 -23.91 -12.72
N CYS A 587 15.47 -24.54 -13.79
CA CYS A 587 16.20 -24.66 -15.06
C CYS A 587 16.55 -23.29 -15.66
N ILE A 588 15.60 -22.34 -15.70
CA ILE A 588 15.87 -20.99 -16.22
C ILE A 588 16.70 -20.13 -15.25
N ALA A 589 16.63 -20.41 -13.94
CA ALA A 589 17.45 -19.74 -12.92
C ALA A 589 18.92 -20.22 -12.97
N ALA A 590 19.15 -21.52 -13.20
CA ALA A 590 20.47 -22.15 -13.20
C ALA A 590 21.38 -21.66 -14.34
N VAL A 591 20.82 -21.05 -15.39
CA VAL A 591 21.58 -20.46 -16.49
C VAL A 591 21.93 -18.98 -16.27
N THR A 592 21.45 -18.34 -15.21
CA THR A 592 21.74 -16.92 -14.95
C THR A 592 23.23 -16.69 -14.63
N PRO A 593 23.82 -15.53 -14.99
CA PRO A 593 25.27 -15.30 -14.82
C PRO A 593 25.71 -15.13 -13.36
N ASP A 594 24.81 -14.74 -12.45
CA ASP A 594 25.09 -14.46 -11.03
C ASP A 594 24.45 -15.53 -10.12
N LEU A 595 24.90 -16.78 -10.27
CA LEU A 595 24.45 -17.88 -9.42
C LEU A 595 24.90 -17.66 -7.97
N GLY A 596 24.00 -17.82 -7.01
CA GLY A 596 24.28 -17.56 -5.58
C GLY A 596 23.84 -16.19 -5.08
N SER A 597 23.23 -15.37 -5.94
CA SER A 597 22.78 -14.01 -5.67
C SER A 597 21.28 -13.86 -6.02
N THR A 598 20.58 -12.99 -5.29
CA THR A 598 19.16 -12.65 -5.55
C THR A 598 18.99 -11.43 -6.45
N ARG A 599 20.08 -10.94 -7.06
CA ARG A 599 20.07 -9.76 -7.96
C ARG A 599 19.39 -10.06 -9.31
N ASP A 600 19.52 -11.29 -9.82
CA ASP A 600 18.82 -11.70 -11.03
C ASP A 600 17.34 -11.98 -10.73
N ALA A 601 16.45 -11.31 -11.45
CA ALA A 601 15.02 -11.39 -11.21
C ALA A 601 14.40 -12.77 -11.56
N THR A 602 15.10 -13.65 -12.27
CA THR A 602 14.69 -15.04 -12.56
C THR A 602 15.10 -15.95 -11.42
N ALA A 603 16.34 -15.82 -10.95
CA ALA A 603 16.81 -16.54 -9.76
C ALA A 603 15.96 -16.17 -8.53
N ARG A 604 15.61 -14.89 -8.39
CA ARG A 604 14.73 -14.40 -7.33
C ARG A 604 13.35 -15.06 -7.35
N SER A 605 12.69 -15.14 -8.51
CA SER A 605 11.35 -15.77 -8.59
C SER A 605 11.34 -17.23 -8.12
N TRP A 606 12.46 -17.95 -8.30
CA TRP A 606 12.60 -19.30 -7.76
C TRP A 606 12.90 -19.29 -6.25
N THR A 607 13.78 -18.42 -5.76
CA THR A 607 14.10 -18.35 -4.32
C THR A 607 12.92 -17.86 -3.48
N ASP A 608 12.08 -16.98 -4.02
CA ASP A 608 10.91 -16.41 -3.34
C ASP A 608 9.82 -17.49 -3.05
N LEU A 609 9.89 -18.66 -3.69
CA LEU A 609 9.06 -19.83 -3.34
C LEU A 609 9.32 -20.32 -1.90
N PHE A 610 10.52 -20.05 -1.37
CA PHE A 610 10.99 -20.57 -0.09
C PHE A 610 10.94 -19.55 1.05
N GLY A 611 10.30 -18.39 0.86
CA GLY A 611 10.04 -17.46 1.97
C GLY A 611 9.36 -18.14 3.15
N THR A 612 9.67 -17.71 4.38
CA THR A 612 9.02 -18.24 5.58
C THR A 612 7.58 -17.76 5.64
N MET A 613 7.35 -16.45 5.67
CA MET A 613 6.02 -15.87 5.88
C MET A 613 5.30 -15.51 4.57
N LEU A 614 6.04 -15.12 3.53
CA LEU A 614 5.52 -14.66 2.26
C LEU A 614 6.04 -15.51 1.07
N PRO A 615 5.92 -16.86 1.10
CA PRO A 615 6.29 -17.66 -0.05
C PRO A 615 5.40 -17.33 -1.25
N THR A 616 5.96 -17.32 -2.46
CA THR A 616 5.20 -17.11 -3.70
C THR A 616 4.49 -18.39 -4.19
N THR A 617 4.00 -19.20 -3.25
CA THR A 617 3.28 -20.46 -3.53
C THR A 617 2.28 -20.81 -2.43
N ALA A 618 1.26 -21.59 -2.77
CA ALA A 618 0.33 -22.20 -1.83
C ALA A 618 0.92 -23.44 -1.11
N THR A 619 2.03 -23.97 -1.63
CA THR A 619 2.63 -25.22 -1.14
C THR A 619 3.11 -25.09 0.32
N PRO A 620 2.73 -26.01 1.22
CA PRO A 620 3.04 -25.89 2.64
C PRO A 620 4.55 -26.01 2.93
N PRO A 621 5.04 -25.45 4.06
CA PRO A 621 6.47 -25.39 4.38
C PRO A 621 7.18 -26.75 4.35
N ALA A 622 6.52 -27.82 4.79
CA ALA A 622 7.09 -29.17 4.82
C ALA A 622 7.44 -29.69 3.42
N GLU A 623 6.51 -29.59 2.47
CA GLU A 623 6.69 -30.02 1.08
C GLU A 623 7.72 -29.14 0.35
N ARG A 624 7.72 -27.83 0.62
CA ARG A 624 8.74 -26.91 0.09
C ARG A 624 10.15 -27.29 0.58
N MET A 625 10.30 -27.63 1.85
CA MET A 625 11.59 -28.04 2.41
C MET A 625 12.03 -29.39 1.85
N GLU A 626 11.11 -30.34 1.65
CA GLU A 626 11.39 -31.62 1.00
C GLU A 626 11.93 -31.41 -0.42
N TYR A 627 11.23 -30.62 -1.25
CA TYR A 627 11.69 -30.24 -2.58
C TYR A 627 13.07 -29.56 -2.54
N LEU A 628 13.29 -28.63 -1.60
CA LEU A 628 14.58 -27.94 -1.48
C LEU A 628 15.74 -28.91 -1.15
N ARG A 629 15.49 -29.94 -0.34
CA ARG A 629 16.47 -30.99 -0.04
C ARG A 629 16.79 -31.83 -1.27
N GLU A 630 15.81 -32.13 -2.11
CA GLU A 630 16.04 -32.83 -3.38
C GLU A 630 16.96 -32.01 -4.31
N VAL A 631 16.70 -30.71 -4.44
CA VAL A 631 17.53 -29.79 -5.23
C VAL A 631 18.94 -29.68 -4.67
N ALA A 632 19.08 -29.60 -3.34
CA ALA A 632 20.37 -29.58 -2.65
C ALA A 632 21.18 -30.88 -2.85
N ALA A 633 20.52 -32.01 -3.10
CA ALA A 633 21.16 -33.30 -3.40
C ALA A 633 21.52 -33.48 -4.89
N SER A 634 21.21 -32.49 -5.74
CA SER A 634 21.50 -32.54 -7.17
C SER A 634 23.01 -32.65 -7.45
N THR A 635 23.37 -33.42 -8.47
CA THR A 635 24.75 -33.46 -8.98
C THR A 635 25.16 -32.15 -9.66
N ASP A 636 24.19 -31.36 -10.12
CA ASP A 636 24.43 -30.06 -10.74
C ASP A 636 24.85 -29.01 -9.69
N ARG A 637 26.00 -28.38 -9.92
CA ARG A 637 26.56 -27.35 -9.03
C ARG A 637 25.67 -26.11 -8.92
N GLY A 638 25.10 -25.65 -10.03
CA GLY A 638 24.22 -24.48 -10.07
C GLY A 638 22.94 -24.69 -9.27
N HIS A 639 22.37 -25.90 -9.33
CA HIS A 639 21.23 -26.27 -8.48
C HIS A 639 21.56 -26.18 -6.99
N ARG A 640 22.73 -26.70 -6.57
CA ARG A 640 23.15 -26.61 -5.16
C ARG A 640 23.42 -25.18 -4.71
N LEU A 641 24.02 -24.33 -5.55
CA LEU A 641 24.20 -22.89 -5.26
C LEU A 641 22.84 -22.16 -5.09
N LEU A 642 21.86 -22.48 -5.93
CA LEU A 642 20.50 -21.93 -5.80
C LEU A 642 19.83 -22.46 -4.52
N ALA A 643 19.99 -23.75 -4.18
CA ALA A 643 19.47 -24.31 -2.94
C ALA A 643 20.03 -23.61 -1.68
N VAL A 644 21.34 -23.31 -1.67
CA VAL A 644 21.96 -22.50 -0.60
C VAL A 644 21.32 -21.11 -0.52
N THR A 645 21.07 -20.48 -1.67
CA THR A 645 20.47 -19.14 -1.72
C THR A 645 19.04 -19.14 -1.20
N ALA A 646 18.22 -20.11 -1.61
CA ALA A 646 16.86 -20.30 -1.12
C ALA A 646 16.80 -20.63 0.37
N ALA A 647 17.67 -21.51 0.86
CA ALA A 647 17.76 -21.80 2.30
C ALA A 647 18.18 -20.56 3.11
N GLY A 648 19.05 -19.70 2.55
CA GLY A 648 19.36 -18.40 3.13
C GLY A 648 18.16 -17.45 3.16
N GLN A 649 17.28 -17.49 2.15
CA GLN A 649 16.06 -16.68 2.09
C GLN A 649 15.08 -17.04 3.23
N VAL A 650 15.01 -18.32 3.62
CA VAL A 650 14.21 -18.78 4.77
C VAL A 650 14.64 -18.08 6.08
N LEU A 651 15.93 -17.74 6.21
CA LEU A 651 16.49 -17.16 7.43
C LEU A 651 16.42 -15.63 7.46
N THR A 652 15.81 -14.98 6.46
CA THR A 652 15.70 -13.52 6.44
C THR A 652 14.68 -13.01 7.46
N PRO A 653 14.97 -11.89 8.15
CA PRO A 653 14.04 -11.31 9.13
C PRO A 653 12.91 -10.50 8.46
N TYR A 654 13.17 -9.98 7.26
CA TYR A 654 12.22 -9.18 6.49
C TYR A 654 12.00 -9.82 5.12
N GLU A 655 10.74 -10.08 4.81
CA GLU A 655 10.33 -10.63 3.52
C GLU A 655 9.53 -9.59 2.76
N GLN A 656 9.80 -9.49 1.46
CA GLN A 656 9.03 -8.68 0.53
C GLN A 656 8.79 -9.49 -0.72
N THR A 657 7.54 -9.52 -1.16
CA THR A 657 7.13 -10.24 -2.37
C THR A 657 6.34 -9.32 -3.29
N LEU A 658 6.47 -9.55 -4.60
CA LEU A 658 5.69 -8.87 -5.61
C LEU A 658 4.38 -9.64 -5.81
N VAL A 659 3.25 -8.94 -5.67
CA VAL A 659 1.93 -9.55 -5.92
C VAL A 659 1.74 -9.76 -7.42
N SER A 660 1.75 -11.02 -7.87
CA SER A 660 1.71 -11.41 -9.29
C SER A 660 1.18 -12.82 -9.48
N ALA A 661 1.79 -13.81 -8.83
CA ALA A 661 1.50 -15.24 -8.99
C ALA A 661 0.08 -15.61 -8.52
N GLU A 662 -0.40 -14.92 -7.49
CA GLU A 662 -1.72 -15.04 -6.90
C GLU A 662 -2.82 -14.39 -7.74
N VAL A 663 -2.48 -13.55 -8.73
CA VAL A 663 -3.46 -12.88 -9.60
C VAL A 663 -3.68 -13.71 -10.87
N GLN A 664 -4.75 -14.51 -10.87
CA GLN A 664 -5.10 -15.43 -11.95
C GLN A 664 -6.51 -15.20 -12.53
N GLY A 665 -6.98 -13.94 -12.54
CA GLY A 665 -8.30 -13.57 -13.05
C GLY A 665 -9.42 -14.13 -12.17
N GLY A 666 -10.40 -14.80 -12.77
CA GLY A 666 -11.51 -15.45 -12.09
C GLY A 666 -11.16 -16.80 -11.46
N VAL A 667 -9.88 -17.13 -11.29
CA VAL A 667 -9.48 -18.34 -10.56
C VAL A 667 -9.28 -17.95 -9.10
N LEU A 668 -10.09 -18.52 -8.19
CA LEU A 668 -9.79 -18.47 -6.77
C LEU A 668 -8.55 -19.31 -6.52
N VAL A 669 -7.45 -18.64 -6.19
CA VAL A 669 -6.19 -19.32 -5.91
C VAL A 669 -6.20 -19.98 -4.54
N GLU A 670 -5.43 -21.04 -4.39
CA GLU A 670 -5.17 -21.67 -3.09
C GLU A 670 -4.52 -20.66 -2.13
N HIS A 671 -4.74 -20.85 -0.83
CA HIS A 671 -4.15 -20.00 0.19
C HIS A 671 -2.63 -20.11 0.16
N ARG A 672 -1.95 -18.99 0.45
CA ARG A 672 -0.49 -18.98 0.54
C ARG A 672 0.01 -20.04 1.53
N GLY A 673 1.09 -20.72 1.17
CA GLY A 673 1.74 -21.78 1.94
C GLY A 673 2.54 -21.28 3.15
N THR A 674 2.03 -20.25 3.81
CA THR A 674 2.57 -19.66 5.03
C THR A 674 2.42 -20.66 6.20
N PRO A 675 3.39 -20.75 7.11
CA PRO A 675 3.29 -21.52 8.34
C PRO A 675 1.99 -21.20 9.11
N ALA A 676 1.26 -22.23 9.56
CA ALA A 676 0.01 -22.04 10.29
C ALA A 676 0.26 -21.62 11.74
N THR A 677 1.41 -21.99 12.30
CA THR A 677 1.80 -21.70 13.68
C THR A 677 3.23 -21.20 13.78
N TRP A 678 3.57 -20.53 14.89
CA TRP A 678 4.96 -20.18 15.20
C TRP A 678 5.86 -21.41 15.36
N GLU A 679 5.32 -22.56 15.77
CA GLU A 679 6.08 -23.82 15.82
C GLU A 679 6.51 -24.26 14.41
N ASP A 680 5.63 -24.11 13.42
CA ASP A 680 5.95 -24.40 12.02
C ASP A 680 7.03 -23.44 11.49
N VAL A 681 7.01 -22.17 11.90
CA VAL A 681 8.04 -21.17 11.56
C VAL A 681 9.41 -21.62 12.10
N PHE A 682 9.48 -21.98 13.39
CA PHE A 682 10.74 -22.42 14.00
C PHE A 682 11.26 -23.69 13.34
N THR A 683 10.38 -24.69 13.15
CA THR A 683 10.74 -25.96 12.50
C THR A 683 11.26 -25.75 11.08
N TYR A 684 10.63 -24.85 10.31
CA TYR A 684 11.05 -24.54 8.93
C TYR A 684 12.42 -23.87 8.89
N ARG A 685 12.69 -22.92 9.80
CA ARG A 685 13.99 -22.24 9.92
C ARG A 685 15.10 -23.16 10.44
N GLU A 686 14.81 -24.01 11.41
CA GLU A 686 15.73 -25.05 11.89
C GLU A 686 16.14 -25.99 10.75
N ALA A 687 15.17 -26.44 9.95
CA ALA A 687 15.44 -27.28 8.78
C ALA A 687 16.31 -26.59 7.72
N ALA A 688 16.14 -25.27 7.52
CA ALA A 688 17.01 -24.50 6.62
C ALA A 688 18.44 -24.35 7.18
N ILE A 689 18.59 -24.14 8.50
CA ILE A 689 19.89 -24.13 9.17
C ILE A 689 20.60 -25.48 8.99
N ASP A 690 19.88 -26.59 9.20
CA ASP A 690 20.42 -27.94 9.04
C ASP A 690 20.86 -28.21 7.59
N LEU A 691 20.05 -27.79 6.62
CA LEU A 691 20.36 -27.93 5.20
C LEU A 691 21.63 -27.15 4.82
N LEU A 692 21.75 -25.90 5.27
CA LEU A 692 22.95 -25.10 5.09
C LEU A 692 24.16 -25.71 5.81
N GLY A 693 23.97 -26.26 7.01
CA GLY A 693 25.02 -26.97 7.75
C GLY A 693 25.56 -28.19 7.00
N ALA A 694 24.69 -28.94 6.33
CA ALA A 694 25.10 -30.04 5.45
C ALA A 694 25.86 -29.53 4.20
N LEU A 695 25.35 -28.49 3.54
CA LEU A 695 25.97 -27.90 2.34
C LEU A 695 27.29 -27.17 2.64
N ALA A 696 27.50 -26.71 3.88
CA ALA A 696 28.79 -26.16 4.31
C ALA A 696 29.93 -27.19 4.31
N ARG A 697 29.63 -28.48 4.13
CA ARG A 697 30.58 -29.58 3.96
C ARG A 697 30.54 -30.19 2.55
N ASP A 698 29.97 -29.47 1.57
CA ASP A 698 29.93 -29.90 0.17
C ASP A 698 31.35 -30.12 -0.37
N THR A 699 31.48 -31.04 -1.32
CA THR A 699 32.73 -31.30 -2.03
C THR A 699 33.16 -30.13 -2.92
N ASP A 700 32.20 -29.31 -3.37
CA ASP A 700 32.44 -28.11 -4.15
C ASP A 700 32.69 -26.92 -3.19
N PRO A 701 33.87 -26.26 -3.28
CA PRO A 701 34.24 -25.21 -2.34
C PRO A 701 33.40 -23.94 -2.49
N GLU A 702 32.81 -23.68 -3.65
CA GLU A 702 31.96 -22.50 -3.87
C GLU A 702 30.61 -22.69 -3.17
N VAL A 703 30.02 -23.89 -3.27
CA VAL A 703 28.79 -24.26 -2.55
C VAL A 703 29.03 -24.22 -1.04
N ALA A 704 30.11 -24.84 -0.56
CA ALA A 704 30.46 -24.86 0.86
C ALA A 704 30.70 -23.44 1.41
N GLY A 705 31.46 -22.63 0.67
CA GLY A 705 31.75 -21.24 1.03
C GLY A 705 30.48 -20.39 1.09
N LEU A 706 29.58 -20.51 0.12
CA LEU A 706 28.30 -19.78 0.12
C LEU A 706 27.40 -20.22 1.29
N ALA A 707 27.34 -21.51 1.60
CA ALA A 707 26.54 -22.03 2.71
C ALA A 707 27.05 -21.51 4.06
N VAL A 708 28.37 -21.51 4.27
CA VAL A 708 29.02 -20.87 5.43
C VAL A 708 28.65 -19.39 5.50
N ALA A 709 28.74 -18.66 4.38
CA ALA A 709 28.40 -17.24 4.35
C ALA A 709 26.93 -16.97 4.75
N LYS A 710 25.98 -17.82 4.33
CA LYS A 710 24.57 -17.69 4.73
C LYS A 710 24.35 -18.01 6.22
N LEU A 711 24.99 -19.05 6.76
CA LEU A 711 24.93 -19.37 8.20
C LEU A 711 25.51 -18.24 9.06
N VAL A 712 26.69 -17.74 8.69
CA VAL A 712 27.36 -16.63 9.40
C VAL A 712 26.54 -15.34 9.28
N GLY A 713 25.95 -15.08 8.11
CA GLY A 713 25.04 -13.94 7.91
C GLY A 713 23.77 -14.01 8.77
N ALA A 714 23.31 -15.21 9.11
CA ALA A 714 22.13 -15.44 9.95
C ALA A 714 22.37 -15.24 11.45
N ILE A 715 23.63 -15.07 11.91
CA ILE A 715 23.97 -14.86 13.33
C ILE A 715 23.21 -13.67 13.90
N HIS A 716 23.25 -12.51 13.23
CA HIS A 716 22.60 -11.29 13.72
C HIS A 716 21.06 -11.37 13.65
N PRO A 717 20.43 -11.71 12.51
CA PRO A 717 18.97 -11.81 12.42
C PRO A 717 18.32 -12.77 13.41
N LEU A 718 18.99 -13.86 13.76
CA LEU A 718 18.44 -14.90 14.63
C LEU A 718 18.89 -14.77 16.09
N LEU A 719 19.67 -13.73 16.42
CA LEU A 719 20.29 -13.58 17.74
C LEU A 719 19.28 -13.38 18.88
N ALA A 720 18.19 -12.67 18.59
CA ALA A 720 17.16 -12.32 19.57
C ALA A 720 16.32 -13.54 19.99
N GLU A 721 16.15 -14.52 19.10
CA GLU A 721 15.31 -15.69 19.34
C GLU A 721 16.15 -16.84 19.93
N GLN A 722 15.95 -17.15 21.21
CA GLN A 722 16.78 -18.11 21.94
C GLN A 722 16.82 -19.49 21.26
N ARG A 723 15.68 -20.01 20.78
CA ARG A 723 15.63 -21.34 20.16
C ARG A 723 16.49 -21.41 18.90
N LEU A 724 16.30 -20.45 17.99
CA LEU A 724 17.02 -20.40 16.71
C LEU A 724 18.49 -20.05 16.89
N ARG A 725 18.81 -19.14 17.82
CA ARG A 725 20.19 -18.81 18.20
C ARG A 725 20.93 -20.06 18.67
N ASP A 726 20.31 -20.81 19.57
CA ASP A 726 20.91 -21.99 20.19
C ASP A 726 21.11 -23.13 19.17
N HIS A 727 20.14 -23.32 18.25
CA HIS A 727 20.24 -24.28 17.14
C HIS A 727 21.32 -23.89 16.13
N LEU A 728 21.35 -22.62 15.71
CA LEU A 728 22.38 -22.08 14.82
C LEU A 728 23.78 -22.24 15.42
N ALA A 729 23.95 -21.96 16.72
CA ALA A 729 25.22 -22.16 17.41
C ALA A 729 25.68 -23.63 17.36
N GLY A 730 24.76 -24.58 17.57
CA GLY A 730 25.05 -26.01 17.48
C GLY A 730 25.43 -26.48 16.07
N VAL A 731 24.96 -25.80 15.02
CA VAL A 731 25.42 -26.08 13.65
C VAL A 731 26.78 -25.41 13.38
N ILE A 732 26.96 -24.16 13.81
CA ILE A 732 28.21 -23.40 13.61
C ILE A 732 29.38 -24.03 14.37
N GLU A 733 29.19 -24.55 15.59
CA GLU A 733 30.26 -25.19 16.38
C GLU A 733 30.90 -26.39 15.64
N ASN A 734 30.14 -27.00 14.73
CA ASN A 734 30.50 -28.21 14.00
C ASN A 734 30.96 -27.90 12.56
N LEU A 735 31.12 -26.63 12.19
CA LEU A 735 31.64 -26.25 10.87
C LEU A 735 33.14 -26.55 10.74
N PRO A 736 33.66 -26.67 9.50
CA PRO A 736 35.09 -26.66 9.25
C PRO A 736 35.76 -25.40 9.80
N GLU A 737 37.08 -25.44 10.01
CA GLU A 737 37.82 -24.31 10.61
C GLU A 737 37.62 -22.99 9.87
N SER A 738 37.57 -23.02 8.54
CA SER A 738 37.29 -21.82 7.73
C SER A 738 35.94 -21.18 8.07
N GLY A 739 34.92 -21.99 8.38
CA GLY A 739 33.61 -21.50 8.80
C GLY A 739 33.59 -20.98 10.23
N LEU A 740 34.31 -21.64 11.15
CA LEU A 740 34.49 -21.14 12.52
C LEU A 740 35.23 -19.80 12.54
N SER A 741 36.28 -19.67 11.71
CA SER A 741 37.02 -18.42 11.53
C SER A 741 36.09 -17.30 11.01
N ALA A 742 35.33 -17.55 9.94
CA ALA A 742 34.37 -16.59 9.41
C ALA A 742 33.29 -16.18 10.44
N ALA A 743 32.79 -17.13 11.24
CA ALA A 743 31.84 -16.84 12.32
C ALA A 743 32.47 -15.94 13.38
N ARG A 744 33.72 -16.18 13.79
CA ARG A 744 34.44 -15.33 14.75
C ARG A 744 34.68 -13.94 14.22
N THR A 745 35.11 -13.79 12.97
CA THR A 745 35.28 -12.49 12.33
C THR A 745 33.95 -11.71 12.33
N LYS A 746 32.83 -12.38 12.02
CA LYS A 746 31.50 -11.75 12.09
C LYS A 746 31.11 -11.38 13.53
N ILE A 747 31.41 -12.23 14.51
CA ILE A 747 31.16 -11.94 15.93
C ILE A 747 31.98 -10.72 16.36
N THR A 748 33.28 -10.64 16.03
CA THR A 748 34.12 -9.46 16.32
C THR A 748 33.52 -8.19 15.75
N HIS A 749 33.07 -8.23 14.50
CA HIS A 749 32.38 -7.10 13.87
C HIS A 749 31.09 -6.70 14.61
N LEU A 750 30.24 -7.68 14.97
CA LEU A 750 28.99 -7.43 15.68
C LEU A 750 29.23 -6.91 17.11
N THR A 751 30.27 -7.38 17.81
CA THR A 751 30.67 -6.86 19.11
C THR A 751 30.99 -5.36 19.02
N GLY A 752 31.89 -4.97 18.10
CA GLY A 752 32.22 -3.56 17.91
C GLY A 752 31.03 -2.72 17.41
N LEU A 753 30.09 -3.31 16.66
CA LEU A 753 28.85 -2.65 16.29
C LEU A 753 27.96 -2.38 17.52
N PHE A 754 27.68 -3.40 18.33
CA PHE A 754 26.79 -3.28 19.50
C PHE A 754 27.37 -2.37 20.59
N GLU A 755 28.69 -2.38 20.77
CA GLU A 755 29.37 -1.42 21.65
C GLU A 755 29.23 0.03 21.17
N ARG A 756 29.23 0.28 19.85
CA ARG A 756 29.04 1.64 19.29
C ARG A 756 27.62 2.16 19.38
N VAL A 757 26.62 1.28 19.42
CA VAL A 757 25.20 1.64 19.46
C VAL A 757 24.56 1.45 20.84
N ASP A 758 25.35 1.10 21.87
CA ASP A 758 24.89 0.84 23.24
C ASP A 758 23.77 -0.23 23.34
N ASP A 759 23.84 -1.32 22.55
CA ASP A 759 22.87 -2.43 22.57
C ASP A 759 23.32 -3.59 23.48
N ASP A 760 23.15 -3.42 24.79
CA ASP A 760 23.51 -4.39 25.83
C ASP A 760 22.80 -5.76 25.68
N THR A 761 21.59 -5.78 25.11
CA THR A 761 20.80 -7.02 25.02
C THR A 761 21.36 -7.93 23.94
N SER A 762 21.62 -7.38 22.75
CA SER A 762 22.25 -8.10 21.65
C SER A 762 23.68 -8.49 21.98
N ALA A 763 24.45 -7.62 22.66
CA ALA A 763 25.79 -7.92 23.13
C ALA A 763 25.82 -9.17 24.04
N ARG A 764 24.93 -9.25 25.05
CA ARG A 764 24.83 -10.42 25.94
C ARG A 764 24.40 -11.69 25.21
N ALA A 765 23.47 -11.58 24.26
CA ALA A 765 23.06 -12.72 23.44
C ALA A 765 24.21 -13.24 22.55
N LEU A 766 25.03 -12.32 22.03
CA LEU A 766 26.23 -12.63 21.24
C LEU A 766 27.33 -13.28 22.10
N GLU A 767 27.52 -12.85 23.35
CA GLU A 767 28.42 -13.50 24.30
C GLU A 767 28.00 -14.95 24.59
N VAL A 768 26.71 -15.18 24.79
CA VAL A 768 26.16 -16.54 24.98
C VAL A 768 26.38 -17.41 23.73
N PHE A 769 26.22 -16.82 22.53
CA PHE A 769 26.50 -17.51 21.27
C PHE A 769 28.00 -17.88 21.17
N LEU A 770 28.89 -16.92 21.41
CA LEU A 770 30.34 -17.12 21.35
C LEU A 770 30.82 -18.17 22.36
N ALA A 771 30.23 -18.20 23.55
CA ALA A 771 30.58 -19.17 24.61
C ALA A 771 30.30 -20.64 24.22
N ARG A 772 29.46 -20.89 23.20
CA ARG A 772 29.24 -22.24 22.67
C ARG A 772 30.31 -22.68 21.68
N LEU A 773 30.99 -21.74 21.02
CA LEU A 773 32.03 -22.07 20.06
C LEU A 773 33.28 -22.60 20.78
N PRO A 774 34.03 -23.54 20.19
CA PRO A 774 35.29 -24.05 20.77
C PRO A 774 36.27 -22.92 21.11
N THR A 775 37.14 -23.05 22.11
CA THR A 775 38.18 -22.03 22.34
C THR A 775 39.23 -22.07 21.22
N PRO A 776 39.55 -20.95 20.55
CA PRO A 776 40.53 -20.95 19.47
C PRO A 776 41.96 -21.09 20.03
N THR A 777 42.79 -21.86 19.34
CA THR A 777 44.25 -21.90 19.53
C THR A 777 44.88 -20.58 19.08
N PRO A 778 46.13 -20.26 19.49
CA PRO A 778 46.82 -19.06 19.01
C PRO A 778 46.88 -18.93 17.48
N ALA A 779 47.05 -20.06 16.76
CA ALA A 779 47.04 -20.07 15.30
C ALA A 779 45.66 -19.70 14.73
N GLN A 780 44.58 -20.28 15.26
CA GLN A 780 43.20 -19.95 14.84
C GLN A 780 42.84 -18.50 15.20
N THR A 781 43.33 -18.01 16.35
CA THR A 781 43.18 -16.60 16.75
C THR A 781 43.85 -15.67 15.75
N LEU A 782 45.06 -16.01 15.31
CA LEU A 782 45.74 -15.28 14.26
C LEU A 782 44.93 -15.30 12.95
N GLU A 783 44.35 -16.44 12.58
CA GLU A 783 43.59 -16.58 11.33
C GLU A 783 42.33 -15.71 11.28
N PHE A 784 41.47 -15.71 12.30
CA PHE A 784 40.22 -14.92 12.24
C PHE A 784 40.46 -13.42 12.45
N LEU A 785 41.49 -13.06 13.23
CA LEU A 785 41.89 -11.65 13.40
C LEU A 785 42.54 -11.10 12.14
N ALA A 786 43.22 -11.94 11.35
CA ALA A 786 43.78 -11.53 10.08
C ALA A 786 42.70 -11.02 9.11
N ASP A 787 41.47 -11.52 9.21
CA ASP A 787 40.33 -11.12 8.38
C ASP A 787 39.41 -10.08 9.06
N ALA A 788 39.73 -9.65 10.29
CA ALA A 788 38.98 -8.62 11.00
C ALA A 788 39.24 -7.22 10.43
N GLN A 789 38.23 -6.34 10.47
CA GLN A 789 38.40 -4.96 10.04
C GLN A 789 39.07 -4.13 11.16
N PRO A 790 40.08 -3.28 10.85
CA PRO A 790 40.74 -2.47 11.86
C PRO A 790 39.81 -1.55 12.68
N TRP A 791 38.74 -1.06 12.07
CA TRP A 791 37.76 -0.17 12.72
C TRP A 791 36.64 -0.90 13.47
N ASP A 792 36.63 -2.23 13.50
CA ASP A 792 35.71 -2.99 14.36
C ASP A 792 36.20 -3.07 15.81
N LEU A 793 37.45 -2.67 16.07
CA LEU A 793 38.10 -2.67 17.37
C LEU A 793 38.58 -1.25 17.72
N ALA A 794 38.96 -1.03 18.98
CA ALA A 794 39.55 0.25 19.38
C ALA A 794 40.88 0.50 18.67
N ASP A 795 41.27 1.78 18.55
CA ASP A 795 42.53 2.17 17.89
C ASP A 795 43.74 1.41 18.48
N GLY A 796 44.45 0.68 17.61
CA GLY A 796 45.63 -0.12 17.98
C GLY A 796 45.33 -1.48 18.62
N GLU A 797 44.07 -1.78 18.93
CA GLU A 797 43.69 -3.05 19.57
C GLU A 797 43.88 -4.26 18.65
N LEU A 798 43.54 -4.14 17.36
CA LEU A 798 43.77 -5.22 16.39
C LEU A 798 45.27 -5.58 16.31
N GLN A 799 46.14 -4.56 16.25
CA GLN A 799 47.59 -4.74 16.25
C GLN A 799 48.07 -5.42 17.53
N GLN A 800 47.55 -5.02 18.70
CA GLN A 800 47.89 -5.64 19.97
C GLN A 800 47.50 -7.13 19.99
N ARG A 801 46.25 -7.45 19.65
CA ARG A 801 45.74 -8.83 19.68
C ARG A 801 46.47 -9.74 18.68
N LEU A 802 46.82 -9.23 17.49
CA LEU A 802 47.63 -9.96 16.51
C LEU A 802 49.05 -10.24 17.02
N SER A 803 49.70 -9.26 17.65
CA SER A 803 51.02 -9.44 18.27
C SER A 803 50.97 -10.47 19.40
N GLU A 804 49.98 -10.39 20.29
CA GLU A 804 49.79 -11.36 21.38
C GLU A 804 49.54 -12.79 20.86
N ALA A 805 48.71 -12.94 19.82
CA ALA A 805 48.46 -14.22 19.18
C ALA A 805 49.73 -14.80 18.53
N ALA A 806 50.53 -13.95 17.86
CA ALA A 806 51.80 -14.36 17.27
C ALA A 806 52.85 -14.74 18.32
N GLU A 807 52.91 -14.03 19.45
CA GLU A 807 53.82 -14.35 20.57
C GLU A 807 53.44 -15.65 21.29
N ALA A 808 52.15 -15.97 21.34
CA ALA A 808 51.65 -17.22 21.92
C ALA A 808 51.95 -18.47 21.06
N LEU A 809 52.38 -18.30 19.80
CA LEU A 809 52.84 -19.41 18.95
C LEU A 809 54.25 -19.90 19.36
N PRO A 810 54.58 -21.19 19.12
CA PRO A 810 55.93 -21.72 19.30
C PRO A 810 56.97 -20.89 18.53
N VAL A 811 58.11 -20.60 19.16
CA VAL A 811 59.15 -19.69 18.62
C VAL A 811 59.57 -20.07 17.20
N GLU A 812 59.77 -21.37 16.96
CA GLU A 812 60.16 -21.91 15.65
C GLU A 812 59.08 -21.73 14.55
N GLU A 813 57.82 -21.54 14.93
CA GLU A 813 56.68 -21.50 14.01
C GLU A 813 56.19 -20.07 13.71
N ARG A 814 56.44 -19.09 14.61
CA ARG A 814 55.88 -17.72 14.55
C ARG A 814 55.99 -17.08 13.17
N VAL A 815 57.20 -17.02 12.64
CA VAL A 815 57.48 -16.38 11.34
C VAL A 815 56.83 -17.16 10.20
N SER A 816 56.92 -18.49 10.22
CA SER A 816 56.33 -19.33 9.17
C SER A 816 54.81 -19.24 9.11
N GLN A 817 54.13 -19.15 10.26
CA GLN A 817 52.68 -19.02 10.34
C GLN A 817 52.20 -17.66 9.87
N LEU A 818 52.84 -16.56 10.29
CA LEU A 818 52.51 -15.22 9.81
C LEU A 818 52.69 -15.10 8.29
N LEU A 819 53.78 -15.65 7.75
CA LEU A 819 54.00 -15.69 6.29
C LEU A 819 52.95 -16.55 5.57
N SER A 820 52.55 -17.68 6.15
CA SER A 820 51.49 -18.53 5.60
C SER A 820 50.12 -17.85 5.59
N VAL A 821 49.78 -17.05 6.61
CA VAL A 821 48.54 -16.28 6.65
C VAL A 821 48.57 -15.20 5.57
N LEU A 822 49.70 -14.51 5.39
CA LEU A 822 49.86 -13.48 4.35
C LEU A 822 49.67 -13.99 2.91
N GLU A 823 49.99 -15.26 2.64
CA GLU A 823 49.75 -15.89 1.33
C GLU A 823 48.27 -15.88 0.93
N ARG A 824 47.35 -15.86 1.91
CA ARG A 824 45.90 -15.79 1.68
C ARG A 824 45.35 -14.37 1.50
N ARG A 825 46.20 -13.35 1.56
CA ARG A 825 45.85 -11.91 1.41
C ARG A 825 44.81 -11.44 2.45
N PRO A 826 45.13 -11.53 3.75
CA PRO A 826 44.24 -11.13 4.82
C PRO A 826 43.98 -9.62 4.81
N VAL A 827 42.86 -9.20 5.40
CA VAL A 827 42.51 -7.78 5.56
C VAL A 827 43.57 -7.05 6.40
N ALA A 828 44.00 -7.65 7.51
CA ALA A 828 44.98 -7.10 8.45
C ALA A 828 46.44 -7.36 8.03
N ALA A 829 46.72 -7.43 6.72
CA ALA A 829 48.05 -7.72 6.20
C ALA A 829 49.10 -6.70 6.66
N GLN A 830 48.73 -5.43 6.82
CA GLN A 830 49.63 -4.38 7.29
C GLN A 830 50.05 -4.60 8.75
N GLU A 831 49.11 -4.95 9.62
CA GLU A 831 49.34 -5.25 11.03
C GLU A 831 50.19 -6.51 11.21
N ILE A 832 49.98 -7.52 10.37
CA ILE A 832 50.82 -8.73 10.33
C ILE A 832 52.25 -8.37 9.88
N GLY A 833 52.39 -7.50 8.88
CA GLY A 833 53.69 -6.95 8.45
C GLY A 833 54.44 -6.23 9.58
N ARG A 834 53.73 -5.38 10.33
CA ARG A 834 54.26 -4.71 11.53
C ARG A 834 54.69 -5.72 12.61
N THR A 835 53.89 -6.76 12.83
CA THR A 835 54.20 -7.84 13.79
C THR A 835 55.49 -8.58 13.38
N LEU A 836 55.67 -8.86 12.09
CA LEU A 836 56.90 -9.47 11.57
C LEU A 836 58.12 -8.56 11.79
N ALA A 837 58.00 -7.25 11.62
CA ALA A 837 59.09 -6.31 11.89
C ALA A 837 59.48 -6.28 13.38
N GLY A 838 58.52 -6.40 14.30
CA GLY A 838 58.80 -6.50 15.73
C GLY A 838 59.52 -7.80 16.13
N LEU A 839 59.21 -8.91 15.45
CA LEU A 839 59.83 -10.21 15.72
C LEU A 839 61.21 -10.36 15.09
N VAL A 840 61.39 -9.89 13.84
CA VAL A 840 62.57 -10.12 13.01
C VAL A 840 62.90 -8.89 12.13
N PRO A 841 63.34 -7.76 12.72
CA PRO A 841 63.44 -6.46 12.02
C PRO A 841 64.48 -6.40 10.89
N ASN A 842 65.52 -7.24 10.93
CA ASN A 842 66.63 -7.23 9.97
C ASN A 842 66.87 -8.61 9.30
N ASP A 843 65.82 -9.41 9.12
CA ASP A 843 65.94 -10.72 8.46
C ASP A 843 65.75 -10.59 6.93
N ASP A 844 66.85 -10.72 6.19
CA ASP A 844 66.86 -10.68 4.72
C ASP A 844 65.95 -11.74 4.07
N GLY A 845 65.76 -12.89 4.72
CA GLY A 845 64.91 -13.97 4.23
C GLY A 845 63.44 -13.59 4.29
N VAL A 846 63.01 -13.01 5.41
CA VAL A 846 61.64 -12.49 5.60
C VAL A 846 61.39 -11.31 4.67
N GLN A 847 62.34 -10.38 4.54
CA GLN A 847 62.20 -9.25 3.61
C GLN A 847 62.05 -9.72 2.17
N ARG A 848 62.88 -10.66 1.69
CA ARG A 848 62.72 -11.23 0.35
C ARG A 848 61.37 -11.91 0.17
N ARG A 849 60.87 -12.63 1.20
CA ARG A 849 59.56 -13.26 1.11
C ARG A 849 58.43 -12.24 1.04
N LEU A 850 58.49 -11.16 1.83
CA LEU A 850 57.54 -10.05 1.78
C LEU A 850 57.59 -9.31 0.45
N VAL A 851 58.76 -9.12 -0.16
CA VAL A 851 58.92 -8.57 -1.51
C VAL A 851 58.24 -9.45 -2.55
N VAL A 852 58.43 -10.77 -2.48
CA VAL A 852 57.74 -11.72 -3.37
C VAL A 852 56.22 -11.70 -3.15
N LEU A 853 55.77 -11.58 -1.90
CA LEU A 853 54.34 -11.48 -1.58
C LEU A 853 53.74 -10.12 -1.98
N ALA A 854 54.54 -9.05 -2.01
CA ALA A 854 54.10 -7.69 -2.31
C ALA A 854 53.46 -7.55 -3.69
N VAL A 855 53.86 -8.39 -4.65
CA VAL A 855 53.24 -8.54 -5.98
C VAL A 855 51.74 -8.81 -5.91
N THR A 856 51.32 -9.47 -4.83
CA THR A 856 49.93 -9.85 -4.61
C THR A 856 49.29 -9.19 -3.40
N ASN A 857 50.11 -8.72 -2.46
CA ASN A 857 49.70 -8.11 -1.20
C ASN A 857 50.78 -7.16 -0.67
N THR A 858 50.76 -5.91 -1.15
CA THR A 858 51.77 -4.90 -0.78
C THR A 858 51.66 -4.44 0.67
N ALA A 859 50.48 -4.56 1.29
CA ALA A 859 50.21 -4.04 2.63
C ALA A 859 51.13 -4.65 3.70
N ALA A 860 51.49 -5.93 3.58
CA ALA A 860 52.39 -6.59 4.52
C ALA A 860 53.82 -6.06 4.47
N LEU A 861 54.36 -5.85 3.25
CA LEU A 861 55.68 -5.24 3.07
C LEU A 861 55.68 -3.79 3.58
N VAL A 862 54.63 -3.04 3.29
CA VAL A 862 54.45 -1.68 3.78
C VAL A 862 54.42 -1.64 5.31
N GLY A 863 53.61 -2.47 5.97
CA GLY A 863 53.54 -2.54 7.42
C GLY A 863 54.89 -2.87 8.06
N TYR A 864 55.63 -3.82 7.47
CA TYR A 864 56.98 -4.16 7.91
C TYR A 864 57.95 -2.97 7.82
N LEU A 865 57.95 -2.26 6.68
CA LEU A 865 58.82 -1.10 6.48
C LEU A 865 58.42 0.11 7.34
N SER A 866 57.11 0.37 7.50
CA SER A 866 56.59 1.42 8.37
C SER A 866 57.02 1.21 9.83
N ALA A 867 56.90 -0.02 10.35
CA ALA A 867 57.40 -0.34 11.69
C ALA A 867 58.91 -0.10 11.84
N ARG A 868 59.71 -0.40 10.81
CA ARG A 868 61.16 -0.10 10.83
C ARG A 868 61.46 1.40 10.82
N VAL A 869 60.67 2.19 10.09
CA VAL A 869 60.78 3.66 10.10
C VAL A 869 60.43 4.21 11.49
N GLU A 870 59.35 3.70 12.10
CA GLU A 870 58.91 4.05 13.46
C GLU A 870 60.00 3.69 14.51
N ASP A 871 60.73 2.59 14.32
CA ASP A 871 61.87 2.15 15.16
C ASP A 871 63.21 2.85 14.82
N GLY A 872 63.19 3.88 13.96
CA GLY A 872 64.33 4.76 13.71
C GLY A 872 65.11 4.52 12.40
N SER A 873 64.69 3.59 11.54
CA SER A 873 65.27 3.38 10.20
C SER A 873 64.58 4.24 9.14
N GLY A 874 64.83 5.55 9.16
CA GLY A 874 64.10 6.55 8.37
C GLY A 874 64.15 6.41 6.83
N ASP A 875 65.11 5.64 6.30
CA ASP A 875 65.32 5.38 4.87
C ASP A 875 65.00 3.93 4.46
N ALA A 876 64.31 3.15 5.33
CA ALA A 876 64.05 1.73 5.09
C ALA A 876 63.34 1.42 3.77
N PHE A 877 62.43 2.30 3.33
CA PHE A 877 61.73 2.18 2.04
C PHE A 877 62.69 2.36 0.86
N ASP A 878 63.52 3.41 0.88
CA ASP A 878 64.47 3.69 -0.19
C ASP A 878 65.60 2.65 -0.23
N GLN A 879 66.10 2.21 0.92
CA GLN A 879 67.08 1.13 0.99
C GLN A 879 66.59 -0.16 0.30
N LEU A 880 65.32 -0.51 0.46
CA LEU A 880 64.74 -1.68 -0.18
C LEU A 880 64.54 -1.47 -1.68
N LEU A 881 63.94 -0.33 -2.07
CA LEU A 881 63.61 -0.02 -3.46
C LEU A 881 64.86 0.20 -4.33
N ASP A 882 65.95 0.70 -3.76
CA ASP A 882 67.22 0.90 -4.45
C ASP A 882 68.15 -0.33 -4.40
N SER A 883 67.77 -1.39 -3.68
CA SER A 883 68.54 -2.64 -3.60
C SER A 883 68.26 -3.59 -4.76
N GLU A 884 69.09 -4.64 -4.93
CA GLU A 884 68.81 -5.72 -5.88
C GLU A 884 67.50 -6.48 -5.59
N MET A 885 66.95 -6.38 -4.36
CA MET A 885 65.68 -7.04 -4.01
C MET A 885 64.48 -6.45 -4.74
N SER A 886 64.52 -5.17 -5.13
CA SER A 886 63.43 -4.52 -5.87
C SER A 886 63.22 -5.08 -7.27
N GLY A 887 64.19 -5.83 -7.82
CA GLY A 887 64.07 -6.47 -9.13
C GLY A 887 62.96 -7.54 -9.23
N ALA A 888 62.37 -7.95 -8.09
CA ALA A 888 61.20 -8.83 -8.04
C ALA A 888 59.85 -8.07 -8.03
N LEU A 889 59.87 -6.73 -7.84
CA LEU A 889 58.70 -5.87 -7.90
C LEU A 889 58.54 -5.34 -9.32
N ASP A 890 57.32 -5.33 -9.84
CA ASP A 890 57.05 -4.65 -11.10
C ASP A 890 56.89 -3.12 -10.90
N ASP A 891 56.65 -2.39 -11.99
CA ASP A 891 56.49 -0.93 -11.94
C ASP A 891 55.32 -0.50 -11.03
N LEU A 892 54.26 -1.31 -10.89
CA LEU A 892 53.09 -1.01 -10.04
C LEU A 892 53.40 -1.27 -8.56
N ASP A 893 54.04 -2.38 -8.24
CA ASP A 893 54.43 -2.70 -6.88
C ASP A 893 55.49 -1.72 -6.36
N CYS A 894 56.45 -1.35 -7.22
CA CYS A 894 57.41 -0.30 -6.92
C CYS A 894 56.71 1.03 -6.61
N LEU A 895 55.70 1.39 -7.41
CA LEU A 895 54.89 2.59 -7.16
C LEU A 895 54.16 2.51 -5.81
N ARG A 896 53.47 1.40 -5.53
CA ARG A 896 52.72 1.19 -4.29
C ARG A 896 53.64 1.30 -3.07
N VAL A 897 54.74 0.56 -3.03
CA VAL A 897 55.71 0.63 -1.91
C VAL A 897 56.25 2.05 -1.75
N SER A 898 56.54 2.75 -2.85
CA SER A 898 57.02 4.13 -2.83
C SER A 898 56.04 5.09 -2.15
N VAL A 899 54.76 5.02 -2.49
CA VAL A 899 53.75 5.95 -1.96
C VAL A 899 53.25 5.59 -0.56
N PHE A 900 53.67 4.50 0.05
CA PHE A 900 53.39 4.24 1.47
C PHE A 900 54.57 4.61 2.37
N GLY A 901 55.71 5.02 1.79
CA GLY A 901 56.87 5.52 2.50
C GLY A 901 56.82 7.04 2.78
N PRO A 902 57.84 7.57 3.48
CA PRO A 902 57.98 9.00 3.76
C PRO A 902 57.95 9.85 2.47
N LYS A 903 57.22 10.97 2.49
CA LYS A 903 57.09 11.90 1.35
C LYS A 903 58.38 12.70 1.17
N THR A 904 59.17 12.35 0.15
CA THR A 904 60.41 13.06 -0.21
C THR A 904 60.45 13.37 -1.71
N ASP A 905 61.27 14.35 -2.11
CA ASP A 905 61.47 14.71 -3.53
C ASP A 905 62.00 13.52 -4.36
N ALA A 906 62.81 12.65 -3.74
CA ALA A 906 63.34 11.43 -4.37
C ALA A 906 62.21 10.44 -4.69
N VAL A 907 61.26 10.27 -3.78
CA VAL A 907 60.11 9.40 -3.98
C VAL A 907 59.18 9.96 -5.08
N TRP A 908 58.95 11.29 -5.12
CA TRP A 908 58.16 11.89 -6.20
C TRP A 908 58.83 11.76 -7.57
N ALA A 909 60.16 11.86 -7.65
CA ALA A 909 60.89 11.60 -8.89
C ALA A 909 60.71 10.15 -9.36
N ARG A 910 60.71 9.18 -8.44
CA ARG A 910 60.43 7.76 -8.72
C ARG A 910 58.99 7.56 -9.22
N VAL A 911 58.00 8.12 -8.52
CA VAL A 911 56.58 8.10 -8.91
C VAL A 911 56.38 8.70 -10.32
N SER A 912 56.92 9.88 -10.58
CA SER A 912 56.80 10.58 -11.86
C SER A 912 57.41 9.81 -13.04
N ALA A 913 58.42 8.97 -12.77
CA ALA A 913 59.05 8.11 -13.79
C ALA A 913 58.26 6.82 -14.07
N LEU A 914 57.54 6.29 -13.06
CA LEU A 914 56.76 5.05 -13.14
C LEU A 914 55.38 5.26 -13.77
N ILE A 915 54.66 6.32 -13.38
CA ILE A 915 53.27 6.58 -13.82
C ILE A 915 53.06 6.54 -15.34
N PRO A 916 53.95 7.10 -16.20
CA PRO A 916 53.76 7.03 -17.65
C PRO A 916 53.84 5.61 -18.23
N ARG A 917 54.47 4.65 -17.52
CA ARG A 917 54.64 3.26 -17.95
C ARG A 917 53.47 2.35 -17.58
N LEU A 918 52.67 2.77 -16.59
CA LEU A 918 51.52 2.04 -16.07
C LEU A 918 50.23 2.39 -16.80
N SER A 919 49.24 1.50 -16.76
CA SER A 919 47.86 1.83 -17.18
C SER A 919 47.28 2.93 -16.27
N PRO A 920 46.26 3.69 -16.71
CA PRO A 920 45.53 4.60 -15.83
C PRO A 920 44.99 3.90 -14.57
N ALA A 921 44.47 2.68 -14.70
CA ALA A 921 43.97 1.92 -13.56
C ALA A 921 45.06 1.62 -12.52
N ASP A 922 46.19 1.08 -12.98
CA ASP A 922 47.32 0.70 -12.13
C ASP A 922 47.96 1.93 -11.49
N GLY A 923 48.13 3.01 -12.25
CA GLY A 923 48.63 4.28 -11.74
C GLY A 923 47.73 4.86 -10.64
N ALA A 924 46.42 4.90 -10.87
CA ALA A 924 45.45 5.46 -9.93
C ALA A 924 45.39 4.65 -8.62
N ARG A 925 45.26 3.32 -8.70
CA ARG A 925 45.27 2.43 -7.52
C ARG A 925 46.61 2.45 -6.80
N GLY A 926 47.69 2.54 -7.56
CA GLY A 926 49.05 2.62 -7.04
C GLY A 926 49.26 3.86 -6.17
N MET A 927 48.66 4.99 -6.53
CA MET A 927 48.81 6.27 -5.82
C MET A 927 47.96 6.41 -4.55
N LEU A 928 47.09 5.45 -4.21
CA LEU A 928 46.21 5.54 -3.04
C LEU A 928 46.97 5.66 -1.69
N GLY A 929 48.25 5.27 -1.62
CA GLY A 929 49.06 5.43 -0.41
C GLY A 929 49.34 6.90 -0.01
N TRP A 930 49.24 7.86 -0.94
CA TRP A 930 49.52 9.29 -0.69
C TRP A 930 48.28 10.19 -0.63
N LEU A 931 47.08 9.60 -0.57
CA LEU A 931 45.78 10.29 -0.65
C LEU A 931 45.66 11.61 0.14
N ILE A 932 46.26 11.69 1.32
CA ILE A 932 45.98 12.78 2.26
C ILE A 932 46.82 14.06 2.02
N ASP A 933 47.91 14.05 1.22
CA ASP A 933 48.68 15.29 0.97
C ASP A 933 49.33 15.40 -0.42
N ILE A 934 48.66 14.93 -1.49
CA ILE A 934 49.17 15.17 -2.86
C ILE A 934 49.06 16.65 -3.24
N ASP A 935 50.13 17.25 -3.79
CA ASP A 935 50.08 18.65 -4.23
C ASP A 935 49.09 18.85 -5.41
N ILE A 936 48.48 20.03 -5.52
CA ILE A 936 47.45 20.30 -6.55
C ILE A 936 48.04 20.23 -7.97
N HIS A 937 49.28 20.69 -8.17
CA HIS A 937 49.93 20.60 -9.48
C HIS A 937 50.32 19.17 -9.82
N GLN A 938 50.73 18.38 -8.82
CA GLN A 938 50.96 16.94 -8.97
C GLN A 938 49.68 16.20 -9.36
N LEU A 939 48.56 16.47 -8.69
CA LEU A 939 47.25 15.89 -9.02
C LEU A 939 46.80 16.26 -10.44
N ARG A 940 46.98 17.52 -10.84
CA ARG A 940 46.73 17.96 -12.22
C ARG A 940 47.53 17.14 -13.23
N ASP A 941 48.82 16.95 -12.98
CA ASP A 941 49.72 16.26 -13.92
C ASP A 941 49.34 14.79 -14.09
N LEU A 942 48.98 14.11 -13.01
CA LEU A 942 48.45 12.75 -13.06
C LEU A 942 47.16 12.67 -13.88
N LEU A 943 46.19 13.54 -13.60
CA LEU A 943 44.91 13.58 -14.32
C LEU A 943 45.08 13.88 -15.81
N ALA A 944 45.89 14.88 -16.15
CA ALA A 944 46.17 15.24 -17.54
C ALA A 944 46.88 14.09 -18.30
N GLY A 945 47.67 13.29 -17.59
CA GLY A 945 48.30 12.09 -18.13
C GLY A 945 47.34 10.90 -18.29
N TRP A 946 46.38 10.71 -17.38
CA TRP A 946 45.49 9.55 -17.37
C TRP A 946 44.23 9.71 -18.22
N VAL A 947 43.52 10.84 -18.14
CA VAL A 947 42.20 11.03 -18.79
C VAL A 947 42.23 10.68 -20.29
N PRO A 948 43.24 11.11 -21.10
CA PRO A 948 43.30 10.76 -22.52
C PRO A 948 43.61 9.28 -22.82
N ARG A 949 44.06 8.52 -21.82
CA ARG A 949 44.51 7.11 -21.95
C ARG A 949 43.48 6.12 -21.41
N ILE A 950 42.35 6.57 -20.89
CA ILE A 950 41.26 5.70 -20.41
C ILE A 950 40.66 4.95 -21.61
N GLN A 951 40.78 3.62 -21.62
CA GLN A 951 40.28 2.76 -22.71
C GLN A 951 39.34 1.66 -22.23
N SER A 952 39.30 1.40 -20.92
CA SER A 952 38.50 0.33 -20.31
C SER A 952 37.64 0.85 -19.16
N HIS A 953 36.63 0.06 -18.77
CA HIS A 953 35.83 0.34 -17.57
C HIS A 953 36.68 0.31 -16.29
N ASP A 954 37.72 -0.53 -16.27
CA ASP A 954 38.63 -0.66 -15.13
C ASP A 954 39.47 0.61 -14.93
N ASP A 955 40.04 1.14 -16.02
CA ASP A 955 40.72 2.44 -16.04
C ASP A 955 39.82 3.56 -15.54
N TYR A 956 38.58 3.58 -16.02
CA TYR A 956 37.61 4.59 -15.66
C TYR A 956 37.31 4.60 -14.16
N ASN A 957 36.93 3.44 -13.61
CA ASN A 957 36.52 3.32 -12.22
C ASN A 957 37.68 3.60 -11.26
N ALA A 958 38.88 3.08 -11.56
CA ALA A 958 40.06 3.31 -10.73
C ALA A 958 40.47 4.78 -10.66
N VAL A 959 40.41 5.50 -11.79
CA VAL A 959 40.71 6.94 -11.84
C VAL A 959 39.63 7.74 -11.09
N ILE A 960 38.34 7.39 -11.25
CA ILE A 960 37.24 8.02 -10.49
C ILE A 960 37.47 7.88 -8.97
N GLU A 961 37.78 6.68 -8.51
CA GLU A 961 38.01 6.38 -7.09
C GLU A 961 39.17 7.21 -6.53
N PHE A 962 40.32 7.16 -7.19
CA PHE A 962 41.52 7.91 -6.78
C PHE A 962 41.26 9.43 -6.70
N VAL A 963 40.61 9.98 -7.73
CA VAL A 963 40.37 11.43 -7.82
C VAL A 963 39.37 11.88 -6.76
N SER A 964 38.29 11.11 -6.56
CA SER A 964 37.29 11.37 -5.51
C SER A 964 37.94 11.48 -4.13
N LEU A 965 38.78 10.51 -3.78
CA LEU A 965 39.50 10.50 -2.52
C LEU A 965 40.54 11.64 -2.45
N SER A 966 41.25 11.94 -3.54
CA SER A 966 42.28 12.98 -3.58
C SER A 966 41.73 14.41 -3.41
N VAL A 967 40.50 14.66 -3.82
CA VAL A 967 39.83 15.96 -3.66
C VAL A 967 38.92 16.02 -2.43
N HIS A 968 38.80 14.92 -1.68
CA HIS A 968 38.02 14.88 -0.45
C HIS A 968 38.58 15.88 0.57
N GLY A 969 37.70 16.68 1.19
CA GLY A 969 38.08 17.73 2.14
C GLY A 969 38.76 18.97 1.52
N ARG A 970 38.99 19.02 0.20
CA ARG A 970 39.52 20.21 -0.50
C ARG A 970 38.39 21.17 -0.88
N PRO A 971 38.71 22.43 -1.29
CA PRO A 971 37.70 23.37 -1.76
C PRO A 971 36.78 22.77 -2.85
N PRO A 972 35.50 23.20 -2.90
CA PRO A 972 34.52 22.68 -3.85
C PRO A 972 34.93 22.80 -5.32
N TRP A 973 35.80 23.75 -5.63
CA TRP A 973 36.36 23.97 -6.97
C TRP A 973 37.83 24.36 -6.90
N ILE A 974 38.63 23.78 -7.79
CA ILE A 974 40.09 23.89 -7.93
C ILE A 974 40.39 24.11 -9.43
N ASP A 975 40.62 25.38 -9.80
CA ASP A 975 40.79 25.81 -11.20
C ASP A 975 41.69 24.93 -12.09
N PRO A 976 42.88 24.48 -11.65
CA PRO A 976 43.73 23.65 -12.51
C PRO A 976 43.27 22.19 -12.66
N VAL A 977 42.39 21.69 -11.79
CA VAL A 977 42.07 20.25 -11.67
C VAL A 977 40.63 19.96 -12.09
N ASP A 978 39.66 20.75 -11.64
CA ASP A 978 38.22 20.48 -11.87
C ASP A 978 37.79 20.46 -13.34
N PRO A 979 38.40 21.20 -14.29
CA PRO A 979 38.12 21.00 -15.72
C PRO A 979 38.40 19.57 -16.20
N LEU A 980 39.47 18.93 -15.70
CA LEU A 980 39.80 17.54 -16.05
C LEU A 980 38.87 16.54 -15.34
N ILE A 981 38.41 16.87 -14.12
CA ILE A 981 37.38 16.09 -13.41
C ILE A 981 36.07 16.12 -14.20
N ALA A 982 35.70 17.27 -14.77
CA ALA A 982 34.50 17.38 -15.59
C ALA A 982 34.55 16.48 -16.83
N ASP A 983 35.69 16.47 -17.54
CA ASP A 983 35.92 15.58 -18.68
C ASP A 983 35.81 14.10 -18.26
N LEU A 984 36.38 13.75 -17.09
CA LEU A 984 36.27 12.40 -16.52
C LEU A 984 34.83 12.03 -16.17
N VAL A 985 34.04 12.93 -15.58
CA VAL A 985 32.63 12.65 -15.26
C VAL A 985 31.79 12.43 -16.53
N ALA A 986 32.02 13.22 -17.58
CA ALA A 986 31.30 13.12 -18.86
C ALA A 986 31.54 11.77 -19.58
N LEU A 987 32.71 11.15 -19.38
CA LEU A 987 33.03 9.81 -19.92
C LEU A 987 32.08 8.71 -19.42
N ARG A 988 31.31 8.94 -18.34
CA ARG A 988 30.31 7.97 -17.82
C ARG A 988 29.34 7.47 -18.88
N SER A 989 28.95 8.34 -19.81
CA SER A 989 28.06 8.00 -20.94
C SER A 989 28.61 6.88 -21.83
N GLN A 990 29.93 6.71 -21.89
CA GLN A 990 30.61 5.69 -22.70
C GLN A 990 30.80 4.36 -21.95
N PHE A 991 30.68 4.36 -20.61
CA PHE A 991 30.97 3.21 -19.73
C PHE A 991 29.78 2.82 -18.83
N GLY A 992 28.56 3.27 -19.14
CA GLY A 992 27.41 3.28 -18.22
C GLY A 992 26.65 1.95 -18.00
N GLN A 993 26.95 0.87 -18.73
CA GLN A 993 26.09 -0.33 -18.74
C GLN A 993 26.21 -1.28 -17.53
N LEU A 994 27.21 -1.13 -16.64
CA LEU A 994 27.50 -2.12 -15.58
C LEU A 994 27.97 -1.56 -14.23
N ALA A 995 27.88 -0.26 -13.99
CA ALA A 995 28.60 0.35 -12.88
C ALA A 995 27.84 0.33 -11.53
N THR A 996 27.90 -0.80 -10.84
CA THR A 996 27.62 -0.92 -9.39
C THR A 996 28.85 -0.60 -8.52
N MET A 997 30.07 -0.62 -9.09
CA MET A 997 31.31 -0.23 -8.39
C MET A 997 31.69 1.22 -8.76
N GLY A 998 32.10 2.02 -7.77
CA GLY A 998 32.56 3.41 -7.99
C GLY A 998 31.44 4.46 -8.08
N GLU A 999 30.20 4.11 -7.74
CA GLU A 999 29.04 4.99 -7.92
C GLU A 999 29.05 6.16 -6.93
N TRP A 1000 29.36 5.91 -5.67
CA TRP A 1000 29.44 6.96 -4.64
C TRP A 1000 30.54 7.97 -4.99
N GLU A 1001 31.70 7.49 -5.43
CA GLU A 1001 32.86 8.29 -5.81
C GLU A 1001 32.56 9.16 -7.03
N TRP A 1002 31.94 8.58 -8.05
CA TRP A 1002 31.50 9.33 -9.22
C TRP A 1002 30.51 10.43 -8.83
N ARG A 1003 29.56 10.13 -7.93
CA ARG A 1003 28.58 11.11 -7.43
C ARG A 1003 29.26 12.29 -6.72
N GLN A 1004 30.29 12.06 -5.91
CA GLN A 1004 31.06 13.14 -5.28
C GLN A 1004 31.74 14.05 -6.30
N LEU A 1005 32.32 13.47 -7.37
CA LEU A 1005 32.96 14.24 -8.44
C LEU A 1005 31.95 15.00 -9.32
N ALA A 1006 30.80 14.40 -9.60
CA ALA A 1006 29.71 15.04 -10.31
C ALA A 1006 29.18 16.28 -9.55
N ARG A 1007 29.05 16.21 -8.22
CA ARG A 1007 28.62 17.35 -7.38
C ARG A 1007 29.48 18.60 -7.55
N ARG A 1008 30.79 18.42 -7.78
CA ARG A 1008 31.73 19.54 -7.98
C ARG A 1008 31.39 20.39 -9.22
N GLN A 1009 30.68 19.83 -10.19
CA GLN A 1009 30.27 20.51 -11.42
C GLN A 1009 28.94 21.24 -11.33
N LEU A 1010 28.14 21.02 -10.27
CA LEU A 1010 26.81 21.63 -10.13
C LEU A 1010 26.85 23.15 -10.24
N ALA A 1011 27.88 23.80 -9.68
CA ALA A 1011 27.99 25.26 -9.69
C ALA A 1011 28.48 25.84 -11.04
N VAL A 1012 29.12 25.03 -11.90
CA VAL A 1012 29.87 25.52 -13.06
C VAL A 1012 29.33 24.98 -14.39
N ARG A 1013 28.91 23.71 -14.44
CA ARG A 1013 28.43 23.00 -15.64
C ARG A 1013 27.17 22.14 -15.37
N PRO A 1014 26.10 22.67 -14.74
CA PRO A 1014 24.96 21.86 -14.32
C PRO A 1014 24.14 21.28 -15.47
N VAL A 1015 24.03 21.98 -16.60
CA VAL A 1015 23.27 21.50 -17.78
C VAL A 1015 23.95 20.30 -18.44
N GLU A 1016 25.26 20.35 -18.62
CA GLU A 1016 26.05 19.25 -19.22
C GLU A 1016 26.01 17.99 -18.33
N LEU A 1017 26.07 18.19 -17.01
CA LEU A 1017 25.91 17.12 -16.04
C LEU A 1017 24.50 16.51 -16.12
N LEU A 1018 23.45 17.32 -16.18
CA LEU A 1018 22.07 16.84 -16.32
C LEU A 1018 21.87 16.01 -17.60
N VAL A 1019 22.42 16.46 -18.74
CA VAL A 1019 22.36 15.70 -19.99
C VAL A 1019 23.07 14.34 -19.83
N THR A 1020 24.25 14.33 -19.21
CA THR A 1020 24.98 13.09 -18.91
C THR A 1020 24.13 12.12 -18.07
N PHE A 1021 23.41 12.62 -17.06
CA PHE A 1021 22.49 11.80 -16.27
C PHE A 1021 21.35 11.20 -17.08
N LEU A 1022 20.70 12.03 -17.90
CA LEU A 1022 19.56 11.59 -18.71
C LEU A 1022 19.99 10.56 -19.76
N ASP A 1023 21.14 10.76 -20.40
CA ASP A 1023 21.68 9.85 -21.40
C ASP A 1023 22.07 8.49 -20.80
N VAL A 1024 22.68 8.47 -19.60
CA VAL A 1024 22.98 7.22 -18.87
C VAL A 1024 21.70 6.49 -18.47
N THR A 1025 20.68 7.22 -18.03
CA THR A 1025 19.38 6.66 -17.65
C THR A 1025 18.69 5.99 -18.84
N GLU A 1026 18.71 6.64 -20.00
CA GLU A 1026 18.09 6.13 -21.23
C GLU A 1026 18.86 4.95 -21.85
N ALA A 1027 20.19 4.90 -21.67
CA ALA A 1027 21.03 3.79 -22.11
C ALA A 1027 20.83 2.48 -21.31
N GLY A 1028 19.91 2.44 -20.35
CA GLY A 1028 19.62 1.27 -19.53
C GLY A 1028 20.39 1.20 -18.21
N GLY A 1029 21.08 2.28 -17.82
CA GLY A 1029 21.73 2.44 -16.51
C GLY A 1029 20.74 2.64 -15.35
N TYR A 1030 19.46 2.33 -15.54
CA TYR A 1030 18.38 2.50 -14.55
C TYR A 1030 18.70 1.82 -13.20
N ASN A 1031 19.46 0.71 -13.22
CA ASN A 1031 19.89 0.02 -11.99
C ASN A 1031 20.92 0.80 -11.16
N ALA A 1032 21.62 1.78 -11.74
CA ALA A 1032 22.65 2.58 -11.05
C ALA A 1032 22.07 3.70 -10.17
N PHE A 1033 20.74 3.76 -9.98
CA PHE A 1033 20.06 4.81 -9.21
C PHE A 1033 18.89 4.28 -8.36
N ILE A 1034 18.85 2.97 -8.10
CA ILE A 1034 17.84 2.30 -7.26
C ILE A 1034 18.11 2.56 -5.76
N GLU A 1035 19.33 2.96 -5.39
CA GLU A 1035 19.67 3.36 -4.02
C GLU A 1035 19.14 4.77 -3.68
N PRO A 1036 18.80 5.06 -2.40
CA PRO A 1036 18.12 6.30 -1.97
C PRO A 1036 18.82 7.61 -2.38
N GLU A 1037 20.14 7.57 -2.62
CA GLU A 1037 20.98 8.74 -2.83
C GLU A 1037 21.17 9.12 -4.32
N GLY A 1038 20.91 8.21 -5.26
CA GLY A 1038 20.99 8.48 -6.70
C GLY A 1038 19.97 9.52 -7.19
N PRO A 1039 18.69 9.41 -6.80
CA PRO A 1039 17.67 10.40 -7.11
C PRO A 1039 17.94 11.82 -6.58
N GLU A 1040 18.67 11.97 -5.47
CA GLU A 1040 19.01 13.30 -4.91
C GLU A 1040 20.02 14.07 -5.77
N LEU A 1041 21.03 13.41 -6.34
CA LEU A 1041 22.00 14.11 -7.19
C LEU A 1041 21.39 14.57 -8.53
N LEU A 1042 20.49 13.76 -9.10
CA LEU A 1042 19.72 14.17 -10.27
C LEU A 1042 18.89 15.43 -9.96
N LYS A 1043 18.27 15.47 -8.78
CA LYS A 1043 17.53 16.63 -8.30
C LYS A 1043 18.42 17.85 -8.10
N GLU A 1044 19.58 17.71 -7.48
CA GLU A 1044 20.60 18.77 -7.36
C GLU A 1044 20.99 19.32 -8.75
N ALA A 1045 21.21 18.44 -9.74
CA ALA A 1045 21.58 18.83 -11.11
C ALA A 1045 20.46 19.59 -11.83
N VAL A 1046 19.21 19.13 -11.73
CA VAL A 1046 18.05 19.84 -12.29
C VAL A 1046 17.90 21.22 -11.67
N THR A 1047 18.00 21.33 -10.34
CA THR A 1047 17.89 22.61 -9.63
C THR A 1047 19.02 23.57 -10.04
N ALA A 1048 20.26 23.08 -10.10
CA ALA A 1048 21.40 23.89 -10.50
C ALA A 1048 21.35 24.33 -11.99
N ALA A 1049 20.76 23.51 -12.86
CA ALA A 1049 20.57 23.82 -14.27
C ALA A 1049 19.43 24.84 -14.52
N GLY A 1050 18.62 25.12 -13.49
CA GLY A 1050 17.55 26.09 -13.53
C GLY A 1050 16.44 25.73 -14.54
N PRO A 1051 15.72 26.74 -15.06
CA PRO A 1051 14.55 26.51 -15.94
C PRO A 1051 14.84 25.66 -17.17
N ALA A 1052 16.02 25.85 -17.79
CA ALA A 1052 16.40 25.09 -18.99
C ALA A 1052 16.59 23.60 -18.70
N GLY A 1053 17.20 23.25 -17.56
CA GLY A 1053 17.37 21.85 -17.16
C GLY A 1053 16.05 21.18 -16.78
N TRP A 1054 15.20 21.89 -16.03
CA TRP A 1054 13.88 21.39 -15.70
C TRP A 1054 13.02 21.13 -16.95
N GLN A 1055 13.04 22.05 -17.92
CA GLN A 1055 12.31 21.89 -19.19
C GLN A 1055 12.82 20.70 -20.01
N GLU A 1056 14.14 20.47 -20.05
CA GLU A 1056 14.72 19.30 -20.72
C GLU A 1056 14.23 17.99 -20.09
N MET A 1057 14.30 17.86 -18.76
CA MET A 1057 13.83 16.67 -18.06
C MET A 1057 12.32 16.45 -18.24
N MET A 1058 11.51 17.48 -18.07
CA MET A 1058 10.06 17.40 -18.29
C MET A 1058 9.69 17.07 -19.73
N THR A 1059 10.48 17.51 -20.71
CA THR A 1059 10.29 17.14 -22.10
C THR A 1059 10.51 15.64 -22.29
N ARG A 1060 11.59 15.05 -21.73
CA ARG A 1060 11.84 13.58 -21.80
C ARG A 1060 10.79 12.76 -21.04
N VAL A 1061 10.31 13.25 -19.89
CA VAL A 1061 9.16 12.67 -19.16
C VAL A 1061 7.90 12.69 -20.05
N HIS A 1062 7.62 13.80 -20.73
CA HIS A 1062 6.45 13.92 -21.59
C HIS A 1062 6.55 13.07 -22.86
N THR A 1063 7.70 13.03 -23.54
CA THR A 1063 7.91 12.34 -24.83
C THR A 1063 7.95 10.81 -24.73
N GLY A 1064 7.98 10.23 -23.52
CA GLY A 1064 7.67 8.81 -23.31
C GLY A 1064 8.85 7.91 -22.96
N SER A 1065 9.98 8.46 -22.52
CA SER A 1065 11.07 7.66 -21.94
C SER A 1065 10.61 7.10 -20.60
N TRP A 1066 10.25 5.81 -20.57
CA TRP A 1066 9.72 5.18 -19.35
C TRP A 1066 10.78 5.15 -18.25
N GLN A 1067 12.06 4.98 -18.60
CA GLN A 1067 13.18 5.01 -17.64
C GLN A 1067 13.30 6.37 -16.94
N VAL A 1068 13.17 7.47 -17.70
CA VAL A 1068 13.20 8.83 -17.14
C VAL A 1068 11.95 9.09 -16.29
N ARG A 1069 10.78 8.58 -16.70
CA ARG A 1069 9.57 8.65 -15.86
C ARG A 1069 9.71 7.91 -14.54
N THR A 1070 10.42 6.78 -14.53
CA THR A 1070 10.60 6.00 -13.30
C THR A 1070 11.54 6.69 -12.31
N VAL A 1071 12.54 7.44 -12.77
CA VAL A 1071 13.40 8.26 -11.88
C VAL A 1071 12.81 9.63 -11.56
N ALA A 1072 11.88 10.14 -12.38
CA ALA A 1072 11.12 11.36 -12.14
C ALA A 1072 10.10 11.14 -11.00
N GLY A 1073 10.58 11.19 -9.77
CA GLY A 1073 9.74 11.10 -8.57
C GLY A 1073 8.93 12.38 -8.32
N PRO A 1074 8.13 12.42 -7.23
CA PRO A 1074 7.29 13.58 -6.85
C PRO A 1074 8.05 14.89 -6.56
N TRP A 1075 9.39 14.86 -6.54
CA TRP A 1075 10.21 16.03 -6.29
C TRP A 1075 10.37 16.93 -7.53
N LEU A 1076 10.26 16.37 -8.75
CA LEU A 1076 10.61 17.07 -9.99
C LEU A 1076 9.71 18.28 -10.25
N GLY A 1077 8.41 18.13 -10.01
CA GLY A 1077 7.45 19.23 -10.15
C GLY A 1077 7.75 20.39 -9.19
N ASN A 1078 8.35 20.11 -8.04
CA ASN A 1078 8.73 21.13 -7.06
C ASN A 1078 10.10 21.75 -7.30
N ALA A 1079 10.89 21.23 -8.25
CA ALA A 1079 12.25 21.68 -8.50
C ALA A 1079 12.34 23.00 -9.30
N ALA A 1080 11.25 23.43 -9.94
CA ALA A 1080 11.18 24.69 -10.68
C ALA A 1080 10.26 25.71 -10.01
N ASP A 1081 10.50 26.99 -10.29
CA ASP A 1081 9.58 28.05 -9.88
C ASP A 1081 8.25 27.96 -10.63
N VAL A 1082 7.18 28.46 -10.00
CA VAL A 1082 5.83 28.35 -10.53
C VAL A 1082 5.69 29.00 -11.91
N ASN A 1083 6.42 30.07 -12.24
CA ASN A 1083 6.31 30.71 -13.55
C ASN A 1083 6.91 29.82 -14.64
N THR A 1084 8.06 29.20 -14.40
CA THR A 1084 8.64 28.21 -15.32
C THR A 1084 7.67 27.07 -15.59
N VAL A 1085 6.98 26.57 -14.57
CA VAL A 1085 5.97 25.51 -14.71
C VAL A 1085 4.74 26.02 -15.48
N CYS A 1086 4.22 27.19 -15.14
CA CYS A 1086 3.11 27.84 -15.83
C CYS A 1086 3.40 28.01 -17.34
N ASP A 1087 4.59 28.53 -17.67
CA ASP A 1087 5.03 28.76 -19.04
C ASP A 1087 5.19 27.46 -19.83
N TRP A 1088 5.64 26.37 -19.18
CA TRP A 1088 5.77 25.07 -19.83
C TRP A 1088 4.42 24.37 -20.03
N VAL A 1089 3.56 24.40 -19.00
CA VAL A 1089 2.19 23.85 -19.08
C VAL A 1089 1.37 24.62 -20.11
N ASN A 1090 1.46 25.95 -20.11
CA ASN A 1090 0.83 26.86 -21.07
C ASN A 1090 -0.66 26.52 -21.35
N GLY A 1091 -1.43 26.23 -20.30
CA GLY A 1091 -2.85 25.87 -20.40
C GLY A 1091 -3.16 24.46 -20.94
N ASN A 1092 -2.15 23.61 -21.21
CA ASN A 1092 -2.35 22.27 -21.74
C ASN A 1092 -2.57 21.23 -20.63
N ILE A 1093 -3.73 20.57 -20.64
CA ILE A 1093 -4.12 19.58 -19.62
C ILE A 1093 -3.22 18.34 -19.58
N GLU A 1094 -2.70 17.86 -20.72
CA GLU A 1094 -1.79 16.70 -20.76
C GLU A 1094 -0.44 17.03 -20.12
N ARG A 1095 0.03 18.27 -20.29
CA ARG A 1095 1.22 18.78 -19.60
C ARG A 1095 0.96 18.98 -18.11
N ALA A 1096 -0.20 19.51 -17.74
CA ALA A 1096 -0.60 19.64 -16.34
C ALA A 1096 -0.66 18.27 -15.63
N ARG A 1097 -1.21 17.24 -16.28
CA ARG A 1097 -1.22 15.86 -15.78
C ARG A 1097 0.20 15.30 -15.61
N ALA A 1098 1.09 15.54 -16.58
CA ALA A 1098 2.49 15.11 -16.50
C ALA A 1098 3.22 15.77 -15.32
N VAL A 1099 3.01 17.08 -15.09
CA VAL A 1099 3.57 17.80 -13.94
C VAL A 1099 2.96 17.28 -12.64
N ALA A 1100 1.64 17.10 -12.57
CA ALA A 1100 0.96 16.60 -11.37
C ALA A 1100 1.43 15.20 -10.93
N ALA A 1101 1.74 14.32 -11.88
CA ALA A 1101 2.27 12.98 -11.61
C ALA A 1101 3.64 13.00 -10.90
N VAL A 1102 4.40 14.08 -11.05
CA VAL A 1102 5.76 14.25 -10.49
C VAL A 1102 5.84 15.41 -9.48
N THR A 1103 4.71 15.86 -8.94
CA THR A 1103 4.63 16.99 -7.98
C THR A 1103 4.18 16.51 -6.61
N ALA A 1104 4.95 16.84 -5.57
CA ALA A 1104 4.52 16.68 -4.19
C ALA A 1104 3.74 17.92 -3.72
N PRO A 1105 2.53 17.77 -3.17
CA PRO A 1105 1.65 18.90 -2.91
C PRO A 1105 2.18 19.91 -1.87
N GLY A 1106 2.96 19.48 -0.88
CA GLY A 1106 3.53 20.41 0.11
C GLY A 1106 4.19 19.76 1.32
N GLY A 1107 4.77 20.62 2.18
CA GLY A 1107 5.32 20.30 3.50
C GLY A 1107 4.47 20.97 4.57
N GLU A 1108 5.05 21.86 5.38
CA GLU A 1108 4.28 22.70 6.31
C GLU A 1108 3.30 23.65 5.61
N GLN A 1109 3.60 24.03 4.36
CA GLN A 1109 2.73 24.84 3.49
C GLN A 1109 2.53 24.15 2.14
N LEU A 1110 1.43 24.50 1.47
CA LEU A 1110 1.12 24.05 0.12
C LEU A 1110 2.17 24.62 -0.85
N HIS A 1111 2.75 23.75 -1.69
CA HIS A 1111 3.79 24.16 -2.62
C HIS A 1111 3.20 25.05 -3.73
N PRO A 1112 3.87 26.14 -4.16
CA PRO A 1112 3.34 27.05 -5.18
C PRO A 1112 2.94 26.39 -6.51
N VAL A 1113 3.68 25.36 -6.93
CA VAL A 1113 3.37 24.57 -8.14
C VAL A 1113 2.08 23.76 -7.95
N ALA A 1114 1.93 23.10 -6.79
CA ALA A 1114 0.70 22.39 -6.47
C ALA A 1114 -0.48 23.35 -6.35
N ARG A 1115 -0.28 24.53 -5.74
CA ARG A 1115 -1.28 25.61 -5.68
C ARG A 1115 -1.71 26.04 -7.08
N PHE A 1116 -0.78 26.23 -8.02
CA PHE A 1116 -1.09 26.51 -9.42
C PHE A 1116 -1.91 25.39 -10.07
N LEU A 1117 -1.44 24.13 -9.96
CA LEU A 1117 -2.14 22.98 -10.54
C LEU A 1117 -3.56 22.82 -9.98
N ILE A 1118 -3.75 23.03 -8.68
CA ILE A 1118 -5.05 22.96 -8.04
C ILE A 1118 -5.93 24.15 -8.46
N THR A 1119 -5.37 25.36 -8.52
CA THR A 1119 -6.13 26.57 -8.88
C THR A 1119 -6.65 26.49 -10.32
N ASP A 1120 -5.79 26.09 -11.26
CA ASP A 1120 -6.10 26.17 -12.69
C ASP A 1120 -6.63 24.85 -13.25
N PHE A 1121 -6.31 23.71 -12.63
CA PHE A 1121 -6.67 22.36 -13.11
C PHE A 1121 -7.25 21.43 -12.04
N GLY A 1122 -7.55 21.91 -10.83
CA GLY A 1122 -8.02 21.08 -9.71
C GLY A 1122 -9.35 20.35 -9.93
N ALA A 1123 -10.13 20.77 -10.93
CA ALA A 1123 -11.35 20.07 -11.36
C ALA A 1123 -11.06 18.79 -12.16
N ASP A 1124 -9.85 18.60 -12.69
CA ASP A 1124 -9.43 17.36 -13.35
C ASP A 1124 -9.09 16.31 -12.30
N GLU A 1125 -9.79 15.17 -12.37
CA GLU A 1125 -9.67 14.09 -11.40
C GLU A 1125 -8.25 13.49 -11.39
N GLN A 1126 -7.57 13.42 -12.54
CA GLN A 1126 -6.24 12.82 -12.64
C GLN A 1126 -5.17 13.72 -12.01
N VAL A 1127 -5.26 15.04 -12.17
CA VAL A 1127 -4.41 16.01 -11.47
C VAL A 1127 -4.61 15.90 -9.95
N SER A 1128 -5.87 15.97 -9.50
CA SER A 1128 -6.21 15.90 -8.07
C SER A 1128 -5.79 14.57 -7.42
N ARG A 1129 -6.03 13.44 -8.09
CA ARG A 1129 -5.63 12.10 -7.63
C ARG A 1129 -4.11 11.96 -7.56
N SER A 1130 -3.37 12.46 -8.55
CA SER A 1130 -1.91 12.37 -8.55
C SER A 1130 -1.31 13.11 -7.35
N LEU A 1131 -1.82 14.31 -7.06
CA LEU A 1131 -1.38 15.09 -5.90
C LEU A 1131 -1.74 14.42 -4.56
N ARG A 1132 -2.93 13.82 -4.42
CA ARG A 1132 -3.32 13.08 -3.20
C ARG A 1132 -2.48 11.81 -2.99
N ASN A 1133 -2.25 11.03 -4.05
CA ASN A 1133 -1.40 9.84 -3.99
C ASN A 1133 0.03 10.18 -3.55
N ALA A 1134 0.54 11.35 -3.96
CA ALA A 1134 1.84 11.83 -3.54
C ALA A 1134 1.94 12.20 -2.04
N LEU A 1135 0.82 12.35 -1.31
CA LEU A 1135 0.82 12.56 0.15
C LEU A 1135 1.14 11.28 0.92
N ILE A 1136 0.52 10.17 0.51
CA ILE A 1136 0.59 8.88 1.23
C ILE A 1136 1.78 8.03 0.83
N SER A 1137 2.43 8.33 -0.30
CA SER A 1137 3.62 7.62 -0.78
C SER A 1137 4.90 7.94 -0.01
N ARG A 1138 4.85 8.84 0.99
CA ARG A 1138 6.01 9.18 1.83
C ARG A 1138 6.28 8.07 2.86
N TRP A 1139 7.53 7.60 2.89
CA TRP A 1139 8.03 6.67 3.90
C TRP A 1139 8.01 7.33 5.28
N GLY A 1140 7.57 6.59 6.29
CA GLY A 1140 7.53 7.02 7.68
C GLY A 1140 7.81 5.86 8.62
N TRP A 1141 8.44 6.17 9.76
CA TRP A 1141 8.69 5.23 10.84
C TRP A 1141 7.60 5.39 11.91
N GLY A 1142 7.16 4.29 12.52
CA GLY A 1142 6.11 4.29 13.55
C GLY A 1142 4.80 3.69 13.06
N SER A 1143 3.77 3.74 13.93
CA SER A 1143 2.45 3.20 13.61
C SER A 1143 1.82 3.99 12.45
N GLU A 1144 1.10 3.30 11.60
CA GLU A 1144 0.47 3.89 10.43
C GLU A 1144 -0.59 4.92 10.85
N ALA A 1145 -1.24 4.74 12.01
CA ALA A 1145 -2.18 5.73 12.56
C ALA A 1145 -1.48 7.05 12.92
N ALA A 1146 -0.30 6.97 13.55
CA ALA A 1146 0.48 8.16 13.89
C ALA A 1146 0.86 8.97 12.63
N ARG A 1147 1.18 8.27 11.53
CA ARG A 1147 1.49 8.89 10.22
C ARG A 1147 0.30 9.66 9.65
N TYR A 1148 -0.89 9.04 9.64
CA TYR A 1148 -2.10 9.70 9.14
C TYR A 1148 -2.52 10.88 10.02
N THR A 1149 -2.42 10.78 11.35
CA THR A 1149 -2.65 11.92 12.27
C THR A 1149 -1.75 13.11 11.91
N GLN A 1150 -0.48 12.86 11.60
CA GLN A 1150 0.47 13.91 11.23
C GLN A 1150 0.10 14.52 9.87
N LEU A 1151 -0.27 13.71 8.87
CA LEU A 1151 -0.70 14.17 7.55
C LEU A 1151 -1.97 15.03 7.62
N ILE A 1152 -2.96 14.64 8.42
CA ILE A 1152 -4.20 15.41 8.60
C ILE A 1152 -3.88 16.81 9.12
N ARG A 1153 -3.12 16.90 10.22
CA ARG A 1153 -2.71 18.20 10.78
C ARG A 1153 -1.95 19.05 9.77
N GLN A 1154 -1.10 18.42 8.98
CA GLN A 1154 -0.32 19.09 7.95
C GLN A 1154 -1.22 19.71 6.86
N VAL A 1155 -2.18 18.94 6.33
CA VAL A 1155 -3.09 19.43 5.28
C VAL A 1155 -4.08 20.46 5.84
N GLU A 1156 -4.57 20.28 7.06
CA GLU A 1156 -5.42 21.26 7.76
C GLU A 1156 -4.70 22.60 7.94
N ALA A 1157 -3.40 22.56 8.29
CA ALA A 1157 -2.59 23.78 8.43
C ALA A 1157 -2.52 24.60 7.14
N TRP A 1158 -2.53 23.96 5.96
CA TRP A 1158 -2.56 24.66 4.67
C TRP A 1158 -3.82 25.52 4.50
N GLY A 1159 -4.95 25.07 5.07
CA GLY A 1159 -6.24 25.75 4.99
C GLY A 1159 -6.38 26.97 5.90
N THR A 1160 -5.45 27.19 6.84
CA THR A 1160 -5.51 28.30 7.81
C THR A 1160 -5.03 29.64 7.24
N THR A 1161 -4.45 29.65 6.05
CA THR A 1161 -3.96 30.86 5.39
C THR A 1161 -5.13 31.62 4.74
N GLU A 1162 -5.48 32.80 5.25
CA GLU A 1162 -6.65 33.59 4.79
C GLU A 1162 -6.65 33.92 3.27
N SER A 1163 -5.49 33.85 2.59
CA SER A 1163 -5.28 34.26 1.20
C SER A 1163 -5.35 33.14 0.13
N GLU A 1164 -5.80 31.92 0.49
CA GLU A 1164 -5.91 30.81 -0.48
C GLU A 1164 -7.14 30.93 -1.41
N PRO A 1165 -7.04 30.56 -2.71
CA PRO A 1165 -8.15 30.54 -3.66
C PRO A 1165 -9.24 29.52 -3.27
N ASP A 1166 -10.47 29.76 -3.70
CA ASP A 1166 -11.61 28.88 -3.35
C ASP A 1166 -11.41 27.43 -3.80
N MET A 1167 -10.81 27.23 -4.98
CA MET A 1167 -10.49 25.89 -5.50
C MET A 1167 -9.49 25.15 -4.60
N VAL A 1168 -8.49 25.87 -4.06
CA VAL A 1168 -7.49 25.31 -3.14
C VAL A 1168 -8.13 24.97 -1.80
N LYS A 1169 -8.98 25.85 -1.26
CA LYS A 1169 -9.75 25.60 -0.03
C LYS A 1169 -10.72 24.41 -0.19
N ALA A 1170 -11.31 24.24 -1.37
CA ALA A 1170 -12.14 23.07 -1.67
C ALA A 1170 -11.31 21.78 -1.73
N TRP A 1171 -10.16 21.81 -2.42
CA TRP A 1171 -9.26 20.66 -2.52
C TRP A 1171 -8.67 20.25 -1.17
N ILE A 1172 -8.29 21.21 -0.32
CA ILE A 1172 -7.78 20.96 1.05
C ILE A 1172 -8.84 20.24 1.88
N ARG A 1173 -10.09 20.75 1.93
CA ARG A 1173 -11.19 20.10 2.67
C ARG A 1173 -11.41 18.67 2.20
N ALA A 1174 -11.52 18.48 0.88
CA ALA A 1174 -11.68 17.16 0.27
C ALA A 1174 -10.46 16.23 0.45
N THR A 1175 -9.30 16.75 0.87
CA THR A 1175 -8.10 15.93 1.14
C THR A 1175 -7.96 15.63 2.64
N VAL A 1176 -8.41 16.54 3.51
CA VAL A 1176 -8.49 16.29 4.96
C VAL A 1176 -9.52 15.20 5.25
N GLU A 1177 -10.71 15.30 4.67
CA GLU A 1177 -11.77 14.27 4.80
C GLU A 1177 -11.21 12.89 4.38
N TRP A 1178 -10.35 12.86 3.36
CA TRP A 1178 -9.81 11.62 2.80
C TRP A 1178 -8.81 10.96 3.74
N LEU A 1179 -7.92 11.79 4.29
CA LEU A 1179 -6.92 11.33 5.24
C LEU A 1179 -7.58 10.92 6.56
N GLN A 1180 -8.64 11.61 7.00
CA GLN A 1180 -9.41 11.26 8.19
C GLN A 1180 -10.10 9.90 8.03
N THR A 1181 -10.70 9.63 6.87
CA THR A 1181 -11.21 8.29 6.55
C THR A 1181 -10.11 7.23 6.66
N ALA A 1182 -8.99 7.44 5.97
CA ALA A 1182 -7.91 6.45 5.94
C ALA A 1182 -7.28 6.23 7.33
N HIS A 1183 -7.14 7.30 8.13
CA HIS A 1183 -6.68 7.23 9.51
C HIS A 1183 -7.56 6.34 10.40
N HIS A 1184 -8.88 6.46 10.23
CA HIS A 1184 -9.83 5.69 11.02
C HIS A 1184 -9.73 4.19 10.71
N ALA A 1185 -9.64 3.82 9.43
CA ALA A 1185 -9.44 2.43 9.02
C ALA A 1185 -8.15 1.81 9.58
N VAL A 1186 -7.08 2.59 9.69
CA VAL A 1186 -5.80 2.14 10.25
C VAL A 1186 -5.88 1.98 11.78
N LEU A 1187 -6.54 2.90 12.48
CA LEU A 1187 -6.75 2.77 13.93
C LEU A 1187 -7.56 1.53 14.28
N GLU A 1188 -8.54 1.15 13.45
CA GLU A 1188 -9.29 -0.10 13.61
C GLU A 1188 -8.40 -1.35 13.42
N HIS A 1189 -7.41 -1.28 12.53
CA HIS A 1189 -6.45 -2.36 12.31
C HIS A 1189 -5.36 -2.47 13.39
N GLU A 1190 -4.89 -1.35 13.94
CA GLU A 1190 -3.80 -1.34 14.95
C GLU A 1190 -4.27 -1.66 16.39
N VAL A 1191 -5.59 -1.70 16.64
CA VAL A 1191 -6.18 -2.00 17.96
C VAL A 1191 -6.39 -3.51 18.19
N GLU A 1192 -6.12 -4.39 17.22
CA GLU A 1192 -6.02 -5.84 17.43
C GLU A 1192 -4.57 -6.30 17.68
N PRO A 1193 -4.04 -6.08 18.90
CA PRO A 1193 -3.23 -7.12 19.54
C PRO A 1193 -3.50 -7.19 21.04
N ASP A 1194 -4.32 -8.17 21.46
CA ASP A 1194 -4.30 -8.88 22.75
C ASP A 1194 -5.66 -9.58 22.99
N GLN A 1195 -5.93 -10.67 22.26
CA GLN A 1195 -6.80 -11.76 22.72
C GLN A 1195 -6.22 -13.12 22.34
#